data_AF-A0A524G4G5-F1
#
_entry.id   AF-A0A524G4G5-F1
#
_cell.length_a   1.000
_cell.length_b   1.000
_cell.length_c   1.000
_cell.angle_alpha   90.00
_cell.angle_beta   90.00
_cell.angle_gamma   90.00
#
_symmetry.space_group_name_H-M   'P 1'
#
loop_
_entity.id
_entity.type
_entity.pdbx_description
1 polymer ?
#
loop_
_entity_poly.entity_id
_entity_poly.type
_entity_poly.pdbx_seq_one_letter_code
_entity_poly.pdbx_strand_id
1 'polypeptide(L)'
;MPLLEKIDVRFWIKEECSRGTLIINREGMFLKLDSGQIISSDTNRNLTYEMQIQITLGSNEKQVLTKLEKPTKILFKPIVKIYRKYTLQNGQYTEDIFPPSTNGFYARMKRGYKEFLFIVQEVIDDSRYWLTIADPSSGVINEAYIITHYEAESLSLIDSQEFRRIWDKKIWATIPAAAKDDISSILDGPSASWDDLSKMLEDVSIPNLKLGATMRETLSPLIPSSIPEDIREQLILFLAYISRRNIPNEDPIDYLSNFWSLPFFSALLQGHLMCLADGITWPSYLKLLILASRKHLDAPVRAIDTNVSDSPWLLFWEKIMERFPNWFDIAMDIIKELNAKGEAITKCPIGQTTVKRSMEQWKKRLAILMYELRLVGRSSPQLIGLTELVYLGAAYRWPHRHMKFITKLGVGIDNPPYLQVMVMPPSAAIQVKRALPSIMNVIWTMRSLNIDLFNSQDKRWEVSIQQIITSLDGTYSLKRMMNRYGNGKRVQRLRISPEEAKVIDFATEGIRLAVLERKEYLEPWKLDIKRVQRILSSLSKRGVIRLTYEATNEKLISLATIANGPSKKVTSLCSSFLDNTPSTLVMLGENSEQAIMLSRVPETSAHELVSRLPKLGLDEGLVIRCLRPVTFQSYTHNLYQRLLRDDGTWDDDVTAFLSQARSRRKEMSESNA
;
A
#
# COMPACT_ATOMS: atom_id res chain seq x y z
N MET A 1 9.02 -22.29 34.28
CA MET A 1 10.30 -21.57 34.21
C MET A 1 10.01 -20.07 34.16
N PRO A 2 10.76 -19.23 34.89
CA PRO A 2 10.67 -17.78 34.76
C PRO A 2 11.05 -17.35 33.34
N LEU A 3 10.39 -16.32 32.81
CA LEU A 3 10.71 -15.72 31.51
C LEU A 3 12.11 -15.09 31.57
N LEU A 4 12.93 -15.30 30.55
CA LEU A 4 14.27 -14.71 30.51
C LEU A 4 14.19 -13.21 30.17
N GLU A 5 14.33 -12.38 31.20
CA GLU A 5 14.60 -10.94 31.05
C GLU A 5 16.08 -10.65 30.71
N LYS A 6 16.95 -11.62 30.96
CA LYS A 6 18.41 -11.52 30.89
C LYS A 6 18.99 -12.81 30.36
N ILE A 7 19.93 -12.72 29.42
CA ILE A 7 20.67 -13.88 28.90
C ILE A 7 22.15 -13.67 29.19
N ASP A 8 22.74 -14.59 29.95
CA ASP A 8 24.18 -14.59 30.18
C ASP A 8 24.89 -15.08 28.91
N VAL A 9 25.84 -14.26 28.46
CA VAL A 9 26.62 -14.50 27.25
C VAL A 9 28.10 -14.34 27.55
N ARG A 10 28.91 -15.04 26.76
CA ARG A 10 30.33 -14.70 26.64
C ARG A 10 30.46 -13.68 25.52
N PHE A 11 31.36 -12.73 25.66
CA PHE A 11 31.64 -11.75 24.62
C PHE A 11 33.13 -11.57 24.41
N TRP A 12 33.48 -11.09 23.22
CA TRP A 12 34.85 -10.83 22.79
C TRP A 12 34.97 -9.38 22.34
N ILE A 13 35.93 -8.68 22.94
CA ILE A 13 36.44 -7.42 22.43
C ILE A 13 37.84 -7.73 21.90
N LYS A 14 37.98 -7.81 20.57
CA LYS A 14 39.18 -8.37 19.92
C LYS A 14 39.40 -9.84 20.35
N GLU A 15 40.47 -10.13 21.07
CA GLU A 15 40.83 -11.50 21.53
C GLU A 15 40.49 -11.75 23.00
N GLU A 16 40.11 -10.72 23.76
CA GLU A 16 39.79 -10.86 25.19
C GLU A 16 38.34 -11.32 25.38
N CYS A 17 38.17 -12.46 26.06
CA CYS A 17 36.87 -13.02 26.40
C CYS A 17 36.45 -12.58 27.81
N SER A 18 35.20 -12.18 27.95
CA SER A 18 34.59 -11.82 29.24
C SER A 18 33.14 -12.29 29.31
N ARG A 19 32.57 -12.30 30.51
CA ARG A 19 31.15 -12.64 30.74
C ARG A 19 30.33 -11.38 30.94
N GLY A 20 29.11 -11.42 30.45
CA GLY A 20 28.14 -10.34 30.63
C GLY A 20 26.74 -10.82 30.34
N THR A 21 25.80 -9.90 30.44
CA THR A 21 24.37 -10.17 30.29
C THR A 21 23.79 -9.30 29.18
N LEU A 22 23.08 -9.91 28.24
CA LEU A 22 22.28 -9.19 27.24
C LEU A 22 21.02 -8.63 27.89
N ILE A 23 20.77 -7.34 27.63
CA ILE A 23 19.61 -6.60 28.10
C ILE A 23 18.97 -5.94 26.88
N ILE A 24 17.65 -6.02 26.76
CA ILE A 24 16.89 -5.36 25.70
C ILE A 24 15.89 -4.39 26.32
N ASN A 25 15.79 -3.20 25.77
CA ASN A 25 14.79 -2.19 26.16
C ASN A 25 14.34 -1.39 24.93
N ARG A 26 13.61 -0.29 25.16
CA ARG A 26 13.10 0.61 24.10
C ARG A 26 14.18 1.31 23.25
N GLU A 27 15.41 1.42 23.74
CA GLU A 27 16.52 2.04 23.00
C GLU A 27 17.26 1.03 22.11
N GLY A 28 17.20 -0.26 22.47
CA GLY A 28 17.80 -1.33 21.71
C GLY A 28 18.37 -2.44 22.57
N MET A 29 19.51 -2.96 22.13
CA MET A 29 20.22 -4.04 22.78
C MET A 29 21.49 -3.53 23.47
N PHE A 30 21.70 -3.99 24.69
CA PHE A 30 22.78 -3.59 25.56
C PHE A 30 23.47 -4.81 26.13
N LEU A 31 24.76 -4.68 26.35
CA LEU A 31 25.56 -5.67 27.03
C LEU A 31 26.01 -5.08 28.37
N LYS A 32 25.55 -5.66 29.47
CA LYS A 32 26.03 -5.33 30.81
C LYS A 32 27.18 -6.25 31.18
N LEU A 33 28.35 -5.67 31.38
CA LEU A 33 29.55 -6.39 31.80
C LEU A 33 29.49 -6.74 33.29
N ASP A 34 30.27 -7.74 33.70
CA ASP A 34 30.48 -8.05 35.12
C ASP A 34 31.03 -6.85 35.92
N SER A 35 31.76 -5.95 35.26
CA SER A 35 32.22 -4.68 35.84
C SER A 35 31.10 -3.67 36.12
N GLY A 36 29.87 -3.96 35.69
CA GLY A 36 28.71 -3.06 35.76
C GLY A 36 28.60 -2.08 34.58
N GLN A 37 29.62 -1.98 33.73
CA GLN A 37 29.59 -1.14 32.53
C GLN A 37 28.53 -1.64 31.54
N ILE A 38 27.81 -0.71 30.90
CA ILE A 38 26.80 -1.02 29.89
C ILE A 38 27.29 -0.53 28.53
N ILE A 39 27.33 -1.45 27.55
CA ILE A 39 27.73 -1.16 26.17
C ILE A 39 26.50 -1.23 25.28
N SER A 40 26.24 -0.17 24.51
CA SER A 40 25.17 -0.15 23.50
C SER A 40 25.62 -0.78 22.20
N SER A 41 24.74 -1.57 21.58
CA SER A 41 24.97 -2.18 20.26
C SER A 41 25.24 -1.17 19.15
N ASP A 42 24.84 0.09 19.34
CA ASP A 42 24.98 1.15 18.33
C ASP A 42 26.39 1.77 18.34
N THR A 43 27.14 1.61 19.43
CA THR A 43 28.41 2.33 19.66
C THR A 43 29.65 1.51 19.31
N ASN A 44 29.59 0.17 19.35
CA ASN A 44 30.76 -0.68 19.26
C ASN A 44 30.68 -1.66 18.08
N ARG A 45 31.50 -1.43 17.04
CA ARG A 45 31.36 -2.12 15.73
C ARG A 45 32.00 -3.51 15.67
N ASN A 46 32.92 -3.84 16.57
CA ASN A 46 33.73 -5.06 16.50
C ASN A 46 33.50 -6.02 17.67
N LEU A 47 32.48 -5.79 18.50
CA LEU A 47 32.16 -6.66 19.62
C LEU A 47 31.36 -7.87 19.12
N THR A 48 31.72 -9.07 19.56
CA THR A 48 30.97 -10.30 19.27
C THR A 48 30.55 -10.97 20.57
N TYR A 49 29.45 -11.73 20.55
CA TYR A 49 28.99 -12.53 21.69
C TYR A 49 28.61 -13.94 21.25
N GLU A 50 28.64 -14.89 22.18
CA GLU A 50 28.30 -16.29 21.92
C GLU A 50 26.99 -16.67 22.59
N MET A 51 26.10 -17.24 21.78
CA MET A 51 24.87 -17.89 22.24
C MET A 51 25.06 -19.39 22.29
N GLN A 52 24.65 -20.00 23.40
CA GLN A 52 24.67 -21.46 23.58
C GLN A 52 23.28 -22.09 23.50
N ILE A 53 22.24 -21.25 23.49
CA ILE A 53 20.85 -21.65 23.48
C ILE A 53 20.12 -20.94 22.34
N GLN A 54 19.14 -21.63 21.75
CA GLN A 54 18.06 -21.00 21.00
C GLN A 54 16.83 -20.89 21.90
N ILE A 55 16.07 -19.83 21.69
CA ILE A 55 14.82 -19.55 22.39
C ILE A 55 13.71 -19.56 21.35
N THR A 56 12.70 -20.42 21.52
CA THR A 56 11.53 -20.49 20.63
C THR A 56 10.24 -20.42 21.44
N LEU A 57 9.11 -20.14 20.79
CA LEU A 57 7.79 -20.17 21.43
C LEU A 57 7.23 -21.60 21.44
N GLY A 58 6.93 -22.11 22.64
CA GLY A 58 6.22 -23.37 22.85
C GLY A 58 4.71 -23.25 22.66
N SER A 59 3.98 -24.37 22.76
CA SER A 59 2.52 -24.44 22.59
C SER A 59 1.72 -23.64 23.62
N ASN A 60 2.28 -23.38 24.80
CA ASN A 60 1.63 -22.66 25.90
C ASN A 60 2.08 -21.19 26.01
N GLU A 61 2.53 -20.57 24.91
CA GLU A 61 3.10 -19.20 24.88
C GLU A 61 4.33 -19.01 25.79
N LYS A 62 4.92 -20.11 26.26
CA LYS A 62 6.13 -20.12 27.09
C LYS A 62 7.36 -20.34 26.23
N GLN A 63 8.46 -19.71 26.63
CA GLN A 63 9.77 -19.91 26.02
C GLN A 63 10.21 -21.37 26.17
N VAL A 64 10.69 -21.94 25.07
CA VAL A 64 11.37 -23.23 25.02
C VAL A 64 12.83 -22.96 24.74
N LEU A 65 13.68 -23.39 25.67
CA LEU A 65 15.14 -23.23 25.57
C LEU A 65 15.73 -24.53 25.04
N THR A 66 16.37 -24.49 23.88
CA THR A 66 17.10 -25.65 23.34
C THR A 66 18.58 -25.33 23.28
N LYS A 67 19.44 -26.24 23.76
CA LYS A 67 20.88 -26.10 23.63
C LYS A 67 21.30 -26.25 22.16
N LEU A 68 22.15 -25.36 21.67
CA LEU A 68 22.72 -25.45 20.33
C LEU A 68 23.81 -26.52 20.28
N GLU A 69 23.95 -27.21 19.15
CA GLU A 69 25.01 -28.22 18.94
C GLU A 69 26.41 -27.62 19.07
N LYS A 70 26.57 -26.38 18.60
CA LYS A 70 27.78 -25.56 18.74
C LYS A 70 27.40 -24.13 19.15
N PRO A 71 28.18 -23.46 20.01
CA PRO A 71 27.97 -22.04 20.30
C PRO A 71 27.98 -21.23 19.01
N THR A 72 27.02 -20.31 18.88
CA THR A 72 26.91 -19.41 17.73
C THR A 72 27.53 -18.07 18.10
N LYS A 73 28.59 -17.67 17.40
CA LYS A 73 29.25 -16.38 17.59
C LYS A 73 28.58 -15.32 16.72
N ILE A 74 28.12 -14.23 17.33
CA ILE A 74 27.23 -13.25 16.72
C ILE A 74 27.85 -11.86 16.85
N LEU A 75 27.81 -11.07 15.78
CA LEU A 75 28.24 -9.68 15.81
C LEU A 75 27.24 -8.85 16.61
N PHE A 76 27.70 -8.18 17.66
CA PHE A 76 26.84 -7.44 18.58
C PHE A 76 26.14 -6.25 17.91
N LYS A 77 26.75 -5.68 16.87
CA LYS A 77 26.13 -4.62 16.07
C LYS A 77 24.99 -5.20 15.22
N PRO A 78 23.74 -4.71 15.36
CA PRO A 78 22.64 -5.13 14.53
C PRO A 78 22.79 -4.63 13.09
N ILE A 79 22.38 -5.48 12.15
CA ILE A 79 22.16 -5.07 10.75
C ILE A 79 20.74 -4.52 10.55
N VAL A 80 19.77 -5.03 11.31
CA VAL A 80 18.40 -4.53 11.34
C VAL A 80 17.96 -4.40 12.81
N LYS A 81 17.40 -3.24 13.15
CA LYS A 81 16.76 -2.97 14.44
C LYS A 81 15.42 -2.29 14.16
N ILE A 82 14.32 -3.01 14.34
CA ILE A 82 12.99 -2.52 13.92
C ILE A 82 11.87 -2.95 14.86
N TYR A 83 10.89 -2.06 15.01
CA TYR A 83 9.65 -2.35 15.74
C TYR A 83 8.61 -2.91 14.79
N ARG A 84 8.06 -4.08 15.14
CA ARG A 84 6.95 -4.70 14.42
C ARG A 84 5.88 -5.14 15.39
N LYS A 85 4.63 -5.13 14.92
CA LYS A 85 3.55 -5.78 15.66
C LYS A 85 3.83 -7.27 15.74
N TYR A 86 3.52 -7.88 16.89
CA TYR A 86 3.70 -9.31 17.13
C TYR A 86 2.63 -9.86 18.08
N THR A 87 2.40 -11.16 18.01
CA THR A 87 1.59 -11.92 18.98
C THR A 87 2.41 -13.09 19.49
N LEU A 88 2.26 -13.41 20.78
CA LEU A 88 2.90 -14.58 21.40
C LEU A 88 2.04 -15.84 21.28
N GLN A 89 0.80 -15.69 20.79
CA GLN A 89 -0.11 -16.81 20.57
C GLN A 89 0.50 -17.78 19.54
N ASN A 90 0.60 -19.05 19.91
CA ASN A 90 1.13 -20.09 19.04
C ASN A 90 -0.03 -20.87 18.40
N GLY A 91 -0.66 -20.26 17.40
CA GLY A 91 -1.69 -20.91 16.59
C GLY A 91 -1.10 -21.58 15.34
N GLN A 92 -1.81 -22.56 14.77
CA GLN A 92 -1.55 -23.00 13.39
C GLN A 92 -1.90 -21.87 12.44
N TYR A 93 -0.91 -21.04 12.14
CA TYR A 93 -1.06 -19.96 11.17
C TYR A 93 -0.47 -20.42 9.85
N THR A 94 -1.33 -20.60 8.84
CA THR A 94 -0.87 -20.83 7.48
C THR A 94 -0.25 -19.54 6.95
N GLU A 95 1.04 -19.59 6.65
CA GLU A 95 1.76 -18.50 6.02
C GLU A 95 1.50 -18.51 4.51
N ASP A 96 0.97 -17.41 3.98
CA ASP A 96 0.81 -17.21 2.54
C ASP A 96 2.13 -16.75 1.88
N ILE A 97 3.25 -17.32 2.33
CA ILE A 97 4.60 -17.07 1.85
C ILE A 97 5.36 -18.40 1.73
N PHE A 98 6.32 -18.44 0.82
CA PHE A 98 7.15 -19.63 0.63
C PHE A 98 8.62 -19.25 0.36
N PRO A 99 9.59 -19.94 0.98
CA PRO A 99 9.42 -20.95 2.03
C PRO A 99 8.76 -20.37 3.29
N PRO A 100 8.10 -21.16 4.15
CA PRO A 100 7.60 -20.67 5.43
C PRO A 100 8.74 -20.10 6.29
N SER A 101 8.41 -19.13 7.13
CA SER A 101 9.37 -18.56 8.07
C SER A 101 9.76 -19.55 9.15
N THR A 102 11.01 -19.45 9.59
CA THR A 102 11.60 -20.23 10.67
C THR A 102 10.76 -20.06 11.92
N ASN A 103 10.20 -21.16 12.43
CA ASN A 103 9.28 -21.17 13.57
C ASN A 103 7.97 -20.35 13.36
N GLY A 104 7.61 -19.98 12.13
CA GLY A 104 6.34 -19.30 11.82
C GLY A 104 6.20 -17.87 12.39
N PHE A 105 7.32 -17.18 12.63
CA PHE A 105 7.29 -15.84 13.22
C PHE A 105 6.61 -14.81 12.31
N TYR A 106 6.70 -14.98 10.99
CA TYR A 106 6.16 -14.01 10.06
C TYR A 106 4.63 -13.95 10.15
N ALA A 107 3.97 -15.09 10.35
CA ALA A 107 2.53 -15.15 10.59
C ALA A 107 2.13 -14.39 11.87
N ARG A 108 2.90 -14.59 12.96
CA ARG A 108 2.69 -13.91 14.24
C ARG A 108 2.92 -12.41 14.11
N MET A 109 3.88 -11.99 13.29
CA MET A 109 4.11 -10.58 12.97
C MET A 109 2.91 -9.95 12.24
N LYS A 110 2.35 -10.64 11.24
CA LYS A 110 1.22 -10.12 10.46
C LYS A 110 -0.10 -10.05 11.25
N ARG A 111 -0.30 -10.92 12.25
CA ARG A 111 -1.49 -10.93 13.12
C ARG A 111 -1.32 -10.14 14.42
N GLY A 112 -0.10 -9.73 14.73
CA GLY A 112 0.23 -9.06 15.97
C GLY A 112 -0.48 -7.72 16.15
N TYR A 113 -0.63 -7.32 17.41
CA TYR A 113 -1.21 -6.02 17.78
C TYR A 113 -0.30 -5.20 18.72
N LYS A 114 0.55 -5.87 19.50
CA LYS A 114 1.54 -5.26 20.40
C LYS A 114 2.87 -5.07 19.67
N GLU A 115 3.57 -3.97 19.92
CA GLU A 115 4.89 -3.71 19.33
C GLU A 115 5.99 -4.49 20.06
N PHE A 116 6.81 -5.19 19.28
CA PHE A 116 8.00 -5.92 19.71
C PHE A 116 9.22 -5.41 18.95
N LEU A 117 10.40 -5.54 19.56
CA LEU A 117 11.66 -5.20 18.95
C LEU A 117 12.26 -6.43 18.26
N PHE A 118 12.51 -6.31 16.97
CA PHE A 118 13.20 -7.29 16.14
C PHE A 118 14.63 -6.81 15.90
N ILE A 119 15.60 -7.64 16.26
CA ILE A 119 17.02 -7.39 16.07
C ILE A 119 17.60 -8.51 15.23
N VAL A 120 18.18 -8.15 14.08
CA VAL A 120 18.88 -9.09 13.19
C VAL A 120 20.37 -8.78 13.22
N GLN A 121 21.19 -9.82 13.36
CA GLN A 121 22.63 -9.71 13.53
C GLN A 121 23.37 -10.71 12.66
N GLU A 122 24.58 -10.37 12.26
CA GLU A 122 25.46 -11.27 11.52
C GLU A 122 25.96 -12.39 12.43
N VAL A 123 25.96 -13.62 11.92
CA VAL A 123 26.63 -14.75 12.54
C VAL A 123 28.03 -14.86 11.95
N ILE A 124 29.04 -14.93 12.80
CA ILE A 124 30.42 -15.10 12.35
C ILE A 124 30.58 -16.52 11.81
N ASP A 125 31.21 -16.63 10.64
CA ASP A 125 31.44 -17.89 9.92
C ASP A 125 30.18 -18.67 9.48
N ASP A 126 28.99 -18.05 9.51
CA ASP A 126 27.76 -18.59 8.93
C ASP A 126 27.12 -17.55 8.00
N SER A 127 26.63 -18.00 6.85
CA SER A 127 25.92 -17.12 5.92
C SER A 127 24.57 -16.63 6.46
N ARG A 128 24.00 -17.28 7.47
CA ARG A 128 22.69 -16.96 8.05
C ARG A 128 22.77 -15.85 9.09
N TYR A 129 21.62 -15.36 9.52
CA TYR A 129 21.52 -14.29 10.51
C TYR A 129 20.96 -14.78 11.84
N TRP A 130 21.27 -14.09 12.92
CA TRP A 130 20.64 -14.29 14.22
C TRP A 130 19.50 -13.30 14.40
N LEU A 131 18.29 -13.79 14.65
CA LEU A 131 17.11 -13.00 14.98
C LEU A 131 16.86 -13.05 16.48
N THR A 132 16.62 -11.89 17.10
CA THR A 132 16.09 -11.76 18.45
C THR A 132 14.78 -10.97 18.42
N ILE A 133 13.72 -11.52 19.02
CA ILE A 133 12.40 -10.88 19.18
C ILE A 133 12.15 -10.68 20.67
N ALA A 134 12.05 -9.42 21.08
CA ALA A 134 11.92 -9.06 22.48
C ALA A 134 10.79 -8.05 22.71
N ASP A 135 10.19 -8.13 23.89
CA ASP A 135 9.25 -7.12 24.35
C ASP A 135 10.04 -5.94 24.92
N PRO A 136 10.03 -4.76 24.26
CA PRO A 136 10.85 -3.62 24.67
C PRO A 136 10.37 -3.00 25.99
N SER A 137 9.16 -3.33 26.46
CA SER A 137 8.59 -2.80 27.70
C SER A 137 8.99 -3.61 28.94
N SER A 138 9.07 -4.93 28.81
CA SER A 138 9.50 -5.84 29.89
C SER A 138 10.96 -6.26 29.79
N GLY A 139 11.59 -6.08 28.62
CA GLY A 139 12.93 -6.57 28.32
C GLY A 139 13.02 -8.08 28.07
N VAL A 140 11.89 -8.79 28.12
CA VAL A 140 11.83 -10.24 27.94
C VAL A 140 12.15 -10.62 26.49
N ILE A 141 13.12 -11.53 26.32
CA ILE A 141 13.50 -12.08 25.03
C ILE A 141 12.63 -13.30 24.75
N ASN A 142 11.65 -13.16 23.85
CA ASN A 142 10.66 -14.22 23.59
C ASN A 142 11.19 -15.26 22.62
N GLU A 143 11.97 -14.83 21.64
CA GLU A 143 12.56 -15.71 20.64
C GLU A 143 13.98 -15.23 20.27
N ALA A 144 14.89 -16.18 20.06
CA ALA A 144 16.26 -15.93 19.67
C ALA A 144 16.82 -17.16 18.92
N TYR A 145 17.01 -17.06 17.60
CA TYR A 145 17.44 -18.19 16.76
C TYR A 145 17.99 -17.73 15.40
N ILE A 146 18.56 -18.68 14.64
CA ILE A 146 19.10 -18.45 13.30
C ILE A 146 17.97 -18.38 12.26
N ILE A 147 18.02 -17.37 11.38
CA ILE A 147 17.12 -17.17 10.23
C ILE A 147 17.92 -17.04 8.93
N THR A 148 17.23 -17.20 7.81
CA THR A 148 17.79 -17.05 6.46
C THR A 148 17.80 -15.61 5.96
N HIS A 149 18.46 -15.36 4.82
CA HIS A 149 18.58 -14.01 4.25
C HIS A 149 17.23 -13.42 3.83
N TYR A 150 16.35 -14.23 3.23
CA TYR A 150 15.06 -13.72 2.74
C TYR A 150 14.14 -13.28 3.90
N GLU A 151 14.23 -13.96 5.04
CA GLU A 151 13.52 -13.58 6.27
C GLU A 151 14.05 -12.27 6.82
N ALA A 152 15.37 -12.14 6.97
CA ALA A 152 16.02 -10.94 7.48
C ALA A 152 15.70 -9.71 6.63
N GLU A 153 15.77 -9.83 5.30
CA GLU A 153 15.53 -8.71 4.40
C GLU A 153 14.07 -8.24 4.46
N SER A 154 13.13 -9.19 4.53
CA SER A 154 11.70 -8.88 4.62
C SER A 154 11.32 -8.07 5.87
N LEU A 155 12.02 -8.27 6.99
CA LEU A 155 11.78 -7.54 8.24
C LEU A 155 12.10 -6.05 8.08
N SER A 156 13.10 -5.72 7.26
CA SER A 156 13.51 -4.34 7.00
C SER A 156 12.55 -3.58 6.08
N LEU A 157 11.71 -4.28 5.33
CA LEU A 157 10.80 -3.70 4.35
C LEU A 157 9.46 -3.31 4.97
N ILE A 158 8.95 -2.17 4.54
CA ILE A 158 7.64 -1.64 4.88
C ILE A 158 6.88 -1.53 3.56
N ASP A 159 5.64 -2.00 3.50
CA ASP A 159 4.82 -1.77 2.30
C ASP A 159 4.26 -0.34 2.30
N SER A 160 3.84 0.17 1.13
CA SER A 160 3.31 1.53 0.98
C SER A 160 2.06 1.78 1.85
N GLN A 161 1.26 0.77 2.18
CA GLN A 161 0.08 0.96 3.04
C GLN A 161 0.50 1.16 4.49
N GLU A 162 1.42 0.35 5.00
CA GLU A 162 1.99 0.53 6.34
C GLU A 162 2.75 1.85 6.44
N PHE A 163 3.54 2.21 5.41
CA PHE A 163 4.20 3.51 5.34
C PHE A 163 3.18 4.65 5.40
N ARG A 164 2.10 4.59 4.62
CA ARG A 164 1.03 5.60 4.62
C ARG A 164 0.36 5.70 5.99
N ARG A 165 0.07 4.58 6.66
CA ARG A 165 -0.47 4.59 8.03
C ARG A 165 0.47 5.26 9.03
N ILE A 166 1.77 5.00 8.94
CA ILE A 166 2.78 5.66 9.78
C ILE A 166 2.85 7.15 9.45
N TRP A 167 2.81 7.49 8.17
CA TRP A 167 2.82 8.86 7.67
C TRP A 167 1.60 9.66 8.17
N ASP A 168 0.40 9.13 7.98
CA ASP A 168 -0.85 9.73 8.44
C ASP A 168 -0.84 9.90 9.96
N LYS A 169 -0.38 8.90 10.73
CA LYS A 169 -0.24 9.02 12.19
C LYS A 169 0.71 10.15 12.60
N LYS A 170 1.81 10.36 11.86
CA LYS A 170 2.74 11.47 12.11
C LYS A 170 2.10 12.82 11.79
N ILE A 171 1.39 12.93 10.67
CA ILE A 171 0.64 14.14 10.32
C ILE A 171 -0.44 14.42 11.38
N TRP A 172 -1.15 13.40 11.86
CA TRP A 172 -2.18 13.58 12.87
C TRP A 172 -1.61 13.98 14.23
N ALA A 173 -0.38 13.56 14.55
CA ALA A 173 0.28 13.94 15.79
C ALA A 173 0.66 15.43 15.84
N THR A 174 0.72 16.13 14.70
CA THR A 174 0.95 17.58 14.66
C THR A 174 -0.34 18.38 14.85
N ILE A 175 -1.51 17.74 14.73
CA ILE A 175 -2.80 18.38 15.04
C ILE A 175 -2.90 18.51 16.57
N PRO A 176 -3.06 19.74 17.12
CA PRO A 176 -3.15 19.93 18.57
C PRO A 176 -4.26 19.07 19.18
N ALA A 177 -3.99 18.44 20.33
CA ALA A 177 -4.99 17.63 21.03
C ALA A 177 -6.27 18.43 21.34
N ALA A 178 -6.11 19.72 21.70
CA ALA A 178 -7.22 20.65 21.90
C ALA A 178 -8.18 20.73 20.70
N ALA A 179 -7.68 20.61 19.46
CA ALA A 179 -8.55 20.64 18.27
C ALA A 179 -9.46 19.40 18.18
N LYS A 180 -9.04 18.25 18.71
CA LYS A 180 -9.91 17.05 18.79
C LYS A 180 -10.98 17.19 19.86
N ASP A 181 -10.61 17.77 20.99
CA ASP A 181 -11.53 18.06 22.09
C ASP A 181 -12.56 19.11 21.64
N ASP A 182 -12.13 20.13 20.89
CA ASP A 182 -13.00 21.14 20.29
C ASP A 182 -14.03 20.52 19.32
N ILE A 183 -13.62 19.57 18.48
CA ILE A 183 -14.54 18.87 17.56
C ILE A 183 -15.55 18.04 18.34
N SER A 184 -15.11 17.36 19.40
CA SER A 184 -15.96 16.50 20.24
C SER A 184 -16.89 17.30 21.15
N SER A 185 -16.54 18.55 21.47
CA SER A 185 -17.34 19.43 22.33
C SER A 185 -18.77 19.66 21.82
N ILE A 186 -19.01 19.50 20.51
CA ILE A 186 -20.37 19.54 19.94
C ILE A 186 -21.29 18.50 20.59
N LEU A 187 -20.73 17.36 21.00
CA LEU A 187 -21.47 16.27 21.62
C LEU A 187 -21.89 16.59 23.04
N ASP A 188 -21.13 17.44 23.72
CA ASP A 188 -21.38 17.84 25.10
C ASP A 188 -22.24 19.13 25.17
N GLY A 189 -22.57 19.71 24.01
CA GLY A 189 -23.52 20.80 23.85
C GLY A 189 -24.99 20.37 24.02
N PRO A 190 -25.94 21.32 23.83
CA PRO A 190 -27.36 21.07 24.05
C PRO A 190 -27.89 19.96 23.12
N SER A 191 -28.83 19.16 23.64
CA SER A 191 -29.50 18.10 22.86
C SER A 191 -30.09 18.63 21.54
N ALA A 192 -30.10 17.77 20.51
CA ALA A 192 -30.86 18.01 19.29
C ALA A 192 -32.34 18.30 19.59
N SER A 193 -32.96 19.17 18.79
CA SER A 193 -34.40 19.38 18.85
C SER A 193 -35.16 18.17 18.28
N TRP A 194 -36.42 17.99 18.68
CA TRP A 194 -37.29 16.97 18.06
C TRP A 194 -37.45 17.19 16.55
N ASP A 195 -37.43 18.44 16.09
CA ASP A 195 -37.47 18.77 14.67
C ASP A 195 -36.21 18.26 13.94
N ASP A 196 -35.02 18.45 14.51
CA ASP A 196 -33.78 17.92 13.94
C ASP A 196 -33.76 16.39 13.93
N LEU A 197 -34.18 15.76 15.02
CA LEU A 197 -34.23 14.31 15.15
C LEU A 197 -35.25 13.68 14.20
N SER A 198 -36.46 14.23 14.11
CA SER A 198 -37.50 13.68 13.23
C SER A 198 -37.03 13.63 11.78
N LYS A 199 -36.28 14.65 11.34
CA LYS A 199 -35.71 14.69 10.00
C LYS A 199 -34.50 13.77 9.81
N MET A 200 -33.80 13.36 10.87
CA MET A 200 -32.76 12.33 10.79
C MET A 200 -33.35 10.91 10.81
N LEU A 201 -34.40 10.72 11.60
CA LEU A 201 -35.07 9.43 11.78
C LEU A 201 -35.89 9.05 10.54
N GLU A 202 -36.48 10.04 9.87
CA GLU A 202 -37.38 9.81 8.73
C GLU A 202 -38.49 8.81 9.12
N ASP A 203 -38.49 7.61 8.55
CA ASP A 203 -39.45 6.53 8.83
C ASP A 203 -38.96 5.48 9.84
N VAL A 204 -37.80 5.71 10.47
CA VAL A 204 -37.22 4.80 11.46
C VAL A 204 -37.86 5.02 12.84
N SER A 205 -38.52 3.98 13.35
CA SER A 205 -38.98 3.94 14.74
C SER A 205 -37.91 3.35 15.66
N ILE A 206 -37.50 4.11 16.68
CA ILE A 206 -36.59 3.66 17.73
C ILE A 206 -37.38 3.58 19.04
N PRO A 207 -37.60 2.37 19.60
CA PRO A 207 -38.33 2.20 20.84
C PRO A 207 -37.70 3.00 21.98
N ASN A 208 -38.52 3.72 22.74
CA ASN A 208 -38.10 4.45 23.93
C ASN A 208 -37.04 5.54 23.70
N LEU A 209 -36.95 6.11 22.49
CA LEU A 209 -36.08 7.25 22.24
C LEU A 209 -36.50 8.45 23.10
N LYS A 210 -35.56 9.00 23.86
CA LYS A 210 -35.74 10.18 24.70
C LYS A 210 -34.66 11.20 24.37
N LEU A 211 -34.98 12.48 24.53
CA LEU A 211 -33.96 13.53 24.55
C LEU A 211 -33.18 13.43 25.85
N GLY A 212 -31.86 13.31 25.76
CA GLY A 212 -30.94 13.48 26.88
C GLY A 212 -30.66 14.96 27.17
N ALA A 213 -29.80 15.22 28.15
CA ALA A 213 -29.32 16.56 28.45
C ALA A 213 -28.33 17.07 27.40
N THR A 214 -27.56 16.15 26.80
CA THR A 214 -26.52 16.45 25.81
C THR A 214 -26.81 15.82 24.45
N MET A 215 -26.19 16.36 23.40
CA MET A 215 -26.24 15.78 22.05
C MET A 215 -25.75 14.33 22.05
N ARG A 216 -24.71 14.02 22.83
CA ARG A 216 -24.18 12.66 23.02
C ARG A 216 -25.23 11.71 23.55
N GLU A 217 -25.92 12.07 24.63
CA GLU A 217 -26.95 11.22 25.25
C GLU A 217 -28.12 10.96 24.31
N THR A 218 -28.51 11.97 23.52
CA THR A 218 -29.61 11.88 22.57
C THR A 218 -29.29 11.03 21.34
N LEU A 219 -28.07 11.14 20.79
CA LEU A 219 -27.68 10.45 19.55
C LEU A 219 -27.09 9.06 19.75
N SER A 220 -26.47 8.78 20.92
CA SER A 220 -25.84 7.47 21.20
C SER A 220 -26.80 6.28 21.05
N PRO A 221 -28.07 6.35 21.48
CA PRO A 221 -29.04 5.26 21.30
C PRO A 221 -29.38 4.96 19.84
N LEU A 222 -29.08 5.87 18.92
CA LEU A 222 -29.37 5.71 17.48
C LEU A 222 -28.37 4.79 16.78
N ILE A 223 -27.18 4.61 17.35
CA ILE A 223 -26.09 3.85 16.75
C ILE A 223 -26.03 2.43 17.35
N PRO A 224 -26.24 1.37 16.53
CA PRO A 224 -26.21 -0.02 17.00
C PRO A 224 -24.90 -0.41 17.70
N SER A 225 -25.01 -1.24 18.75
CA SER A 225 -23.85 -1.80 19.47
C SER A 225 -23.05 -2.83 18.67
N SER A 226 -23.59 -3.31 17.55
CA SER A 226 -22.87 -4.20 16.61
C SER A 226 -21.72 -3.49 15.87
N ILE A 227 -21.62 -2.17 15.99
CA ILE A 227 -20.61 -1.35 15.34
C ILE A 227 -19.41 -1.16 16.29
N PRO A 228 -18.16 -1.21 15.81
CA PRO A 228 -16.98 -0.92 16.64
C PRO A 228 -17.03 0.46 17.30
N GLU A 229 -16.57 0.57 18.55
CA GLU A 229 -16.72 1.79 19.37
C GLU A 229 -16.09 3.04 18.74
N ASP A 230 -14.93 2.89 18.11
CA ASP A 230 -14.21 3.95 17.40
C ASP A 230 -14.97 4.47 16.17
N ILE A 231 -15.78 3.61 15.55
CA ILE A 231 -16.68 3.97 14.45
C ILE A 231 -17.99 4.54 14.99
N ARG A 232 -18.49 4.02 16.11
CA ARG A 232 -19.71 4.53 16.78
C ARG A 232 -19.56 5.99 17.15
N GLU A 233 -18.45 6.37 17.79
CA GLU A 233 -18.18 7.76 18.15
C GLU A 233 -18.17 8.66 16.90
N GLN A 234 -17.47 8.29 15.84
CA GLN A 234 -17.45 9.04 14.58
C GLN A 234 -18.84 9.19 13.94
N LEU A 235 -19.71 8.18 14.04
CA LEU A 235 -21.10 8.25 13.57
C LEU A 235 -21.95 9.22 14.42
N ILE A 236 -21.79 9.20 15.74
CA ILE A 236 -22.48 10.14 16.64
C ILE A 236 -22.07 11.57 16.32
N LEU A 237 -20.76 11.83 16.16
CA LEU A 237 -20.24 13.12 15.70
C LEU A 237 -20.83 13.52 14.35
N PHE A 238 -20.90 12.59 13.39
CA PHE A 238 -21.45 12.86 12.06
C PHE A 238 -22.91 13.32 12.15
N LEU A 239 -23.74 12.58 12.88
CA LEU A 239 -25.14 12.93 13.10
C LEU A 239 -25.29 14.31 13.77
N ALA A 240 -24.45 14.62 14.77
CA ALA A 240 -24.44 15.92 15.42
C ALA A 240 -24.10 17.06 14.44
N TYR A 241 -23.13 16.87 13.54
CA TYR A 241 -22.73 17.89 12.57
C TYR A 241 -23.78 18.15 11.50
N ILE A 242 -24.40 17.10 10.95
CA ILE A 242 -25.40 17.25 9.89
C ILE A 242 -26.70 17.91 10.40
N SER A 243 -26.95 17.92 11.72
CA SER A 243 -28.06 18.66 12.34
C SER A 243 -28.01 20.18 12.05
N ARG A 244 -26.81 20.73 11.79
CA ARG A 244 -26.62 22.17 11.53
C ARG A 244 -26.95 22.60 10.10
N ARG A 245 -27.12 21.65 9.17
CA ARG A 245 -27.66 21.78 7.79
C ARG A 245 -27.06 22.85 6.87
N ASN A 246 -25.91 23.41 7.17
CA ASN A 246 -25.33 24.51 6.41
C ASN A 246 -24.05 24.07 5.70
N ILE A 247 -23.90 24.53 4.45
CA ILE A 247 -22.60 24.51 3.77
C ILE A 247 -21.70 25.51 4.54
N PRO A 248 -20.49 25.11 4.96
CA PRO A 248 -19.60 26.01 5.69
C PRO A 248 -19.22 27.22 4.82
N ASN A 249 -19.17 28.41 5.43
CA ASN A 249 -18.78 29.66 4.76
C ASN A 249 -17.24 29.81 4.65
N GLU A 250 -16.55 28.69 4.46
CA GLU A 250 -15.11 28.59 4.36
C GLU A 250 -14.73 27.61 3.25
N ASP A 251 -13.44 27.57 2.94
CA ASP A 251 -12.89 26.66 1.94
C ASP A 251 -13.13 25.20 2.35
N PRO A 252 -13.58 24.31 1.44
CA PRO A 252 -13.90 22.93 1.80
C PRO A 252 -12.66 22.14 2.21
N ILE A 253 -11.47 22.45 1.66
CA ILE A 253 -10.23 21.76 2.04
C ILE A 253 -9.83 22.20 3.44
N ASP A 254 -9.84 23.51 3.73
CA ASP A 254 -9.52 24.03 5.05
C ASP A 254 -10.49 23.49 6.11
N TYR A 255 -11.80 23.52 5.84
CA TYR A 255 -12.85 22.97 6.72
C TYR A 255 -12.62 21.50 7.03
N LEU A 256 -12.46 20.68 5.99
CA LEU A 256 -12.34 19.23 6.16
C LEU A 256 -10.99 18.83 6.76
N SER A 257 -9.96 19.68 6.64
CA SER A 257 -8.64 19.45 7.22
C SER A 257 -8.63 19.39 8.75
N ASN A 258 -9.62 20.02 9.39
CA ASN A 258 -9.83 19.97 10.84
C ASN A 258 -10.22 18.53 11.28
N PHE A 259 -10.87 17.78 10.41
CA PHE A 259 -11.45 16.47 10.75
C PHE A 259 -10.63 15.27 10.28
N TRP A 260 -9.42 15.45 9.74
CA TRP A 260 -8.62 14.35 9.19
C TRP A 260 -8.23 13.27 10.18
N SER A 261 -8.22 13.59 11.47
CA SER A 261 -7.99 12.60 12.52
C SER A 261 -9.17 11.66 12.75
N LEU A 262 -10.33 11.94 12.13
CA LEU A 262 -11.57 11.16 12.15
C LEU A 262 -11.95 10.79 10.70
N PRO A 263 -11.24 9.82 10.08
CA PRO A 263 -11.33 9.57 8.64
C PRO A 263 -12.72 9.12 8.19
N PHE A 264 -13.42 8.31 8.98
CA PHE A 264 -14.75 7.83 8.63
C PHE A 264 -15.79 8.97 8.70
N PHE A 265 -15.74 9.76 9.77
CA PHE A 265 -16.54 10.98 9.91
C PHE A 265 -16.28 11.95 8.74
N SER A 266 -15.01 12.23 8.42
CA SER A 266 -14.66 13.19 7.36
C SER A 266 -15.17 12.74 5.99
N ALA A 267 -15.09 11.44 5.69
CA ALA A 267 -15.55 10.90 4.42
C ALA A 267 -17.08 10.95 4.27
N LEU A 268 -17.83 10.66 5.34
CA LEU A 268 -19.29 10.84 5.36
C LEU A 268 -19.68 12.32 5.22
N LEU A 269 -18.96 13.22 5.91
CA LEU A 269 -19.20 14.66 5.83
C LEU A 269 -18.94 15.20 4.42
N GLN A 270 -17.91 14.72 3.73
CA GLN A 270 -17.65 15.05 2.33
C GLN A 270 -18.85 14.74 1.44
N GLY A 271 -19.36 13.50 1.50
CA GLY A 271 -20.53 13.11 0.71
C GLY A 271 -21.81 13.88 1.07
N HIS A 272 -22.01 14.14 2.36
CA HIS A 272 -23.13 14.97 2.83
C HIS A 272 -23.07 16.39 2.28
N LEU A 273 -21.90 17.01 2.28
CA LEU A 273 -21.68 18.34 1.71
C LEU A 273 -21.93 18.38 0.21
N MET A 274 -21.67 17.28 -0.51
CA MET A 274 -22.03 17.18 -1.93
C MET A 274 -23.55 17.24 -2.13
N CYS A 275 -24.32 16.50 -1.31
CA CYS A 275 -25.79 16.56 -1.35
C CYS A 275 -26.31 17.99 -1.11
N LEU A 276 -25.77 18.66 -0.08
CA LEU A 276 -26.11 20.04 0.24
C LEU A 276 -25.80 21.00 -0.90
N ALA A 277 -24.61 20.90 -1.49
CA ALA A 277 -24.17 21.79 -2.57
C ALA A 277 -24.97 21.57 -3.87
N ASP A 278 -25.46 20.36 -4.12
CA ASP A 278 -26.37 20.07 -5.24
C ASP A 278 -27.85 20.35 -4.93
N GLY A 279 -28.19 20.66 -3.67
CA GLY A 279 -29.58 20.88 -3.26
C GLY A 279 -30.44 19.61 -3.33
N ILE A 280 -29.82 18.43 -3.23
CA ILE A 280 -30.53 17.15 -3.28
C ILE A 280 -30.74 16.58 -1.87
N THR A 281 -31.76 15.74 -1.72
CA THR A 281 -31.99 14.99 -0.49
C THR A 281 -30.80 14.05 -0.23
N TRP A 282 -30.19 14.19 0.95
CA TRP A 282 -29.14 13.28 1.39
C TRP A 282 -29.69 11.87 1.71
N PRO A 283 -28.83 10.84 1.74
CA PRO A 283 -29.24 9.49 2.10
C PRO A 283 -29.84 9.40 3.51
N SER A 284 -30.80 8.49 3.69
CA SER A 284 -31.39 8.13 4.98
C SER A 284 -30.38 7.39 5.87
N TYR A 285 -29.40 8.12 6.42
CA TYR A 285 -28.24 7.54 7.11
C TYR A 285 -28.64 6.54 8.21
N LEU A 286 -29.53 6.91 9.12
CA LEU A 286 -29.94 6.03 10.23
C LEU A 286 -30.67 4.78 9.75
N LYS A 287 -31.53 4.91 8.73
CA LYS A 287 -32.24 3.78 8.14
C LYS A 287 -31.27 2.76 7.54
N LEU A 288 -30.33 3.23 6.73
CA LEU A 288 -29.31 2.37 6.12
C LEU A 288 -28.45 1.69 7.20
N LEU A 289 -28.08 2.42 8.25
CA LEU A 289 -27.29 1.89 9.35
C LEU A 289 -28.03 0.77 10.10
N ILE A 290 -29.30 0.98 10.42
CA ILE A 290 -30.13 0.01 11.12
C ILE A 290 -30.38 -1.22 10.25
N LEU A 291 -30.69 -1.05 8.97
CA LEU A 291 -30.84 -2.17 8.04
C LEU A 291 -29.53 -2.97 7.93
N ALA A 292 -28.38 -2.31 7.87
CA ALA A 292 -27.09 -2.99 7.82
C ALA A 292 -26.82 -3.79 9.11
N SER A 293 -27.09 -3.19 10.28
CA SER A 293 -26.94 -3.86 11.58
C SER A 293 -27.82 -5.10 11.74
N ARG A 294 -29.00 -5.08 11.10
CA ARG A 294 -29.96 -6.20 11.09
C ARG A 294 -29.71 -7.19 9.95
N LYS A 295 -28.67 -6.99 9.13
CA LYS A 295 -28.38 -7.78 7.92
C LYS A 295 -29.54 -7.82 6.91
N HIS A 296 -30.32 -6.73 6.87
CA HIS A 296 -31.45 -6.55 5.94
C HIS A 296 -31.14 -5.51 4.86
N LEU A 297 -29.93 -4.92 4.87
CA LEU A 297 -29.53 -3.98 3.84
C LEU A 297 -29.14 -4.75 2.58
N ASP A 298 -29.77 -4.41 1.46
CA ASP A 298 -29.41 -4.97 0.16
C ASP A 298 -27.93 -4.72 -0.14
N ALA A 299 -27.30 -5.70 -0.78
CA ALA A 299 -25.95 -5.56 -1.27
C ALA A 299 -25.83 -4.30 -2.18
N PRO A 300 -24.67 -3.64 -2.20
CA PRO A 300 -24.38 -2.63 -3.20
C PRO A 300 -24.47 -3.22 -4.61
N VAL A 301 -24.70 -2.36 -5.60
CA VAL A 301 -24.69 -2.70 -7.03
C VAL A 301 -23.33 -3.29 -7.44
N ARG A 302 -22.24 -2.78 -6.84
CA ARG A 302 -20.90 -3.34 -7.06
C ARG A 302 -20.72 -4.66 -6.31
N ALA A 303 -20.04 -5.62 -6.92
CA ALA A 303 -19.66 -6.84 -6.20
C ALA A 303 -18.68 -6.50 -5.07
N ILE A 304 -19.04 -6.87 -3.85
CA ILE A 304 -18.21 -6.70 -2.65
C ILE A 304 -17.74 -8.06 -2.11
N ASP A 305 -16.60 -8.05 -1.42
CA ASP A 305 -16.07 -9.25 -0.76
C ASP A 305 -16.95 -9.67 0.41
N THR A 306 -16.96 -10.97 0.74
CA THR A 306 -17.79 -11.53 1.82
C THR A 306 -17.53 -10.86 3.18
N ASN A 307 -16.26 -10.54 3.47
CA ASN A 307 -15.87 -9.83 4.70
C ASN A 307 -16.51 -8.44 4.82
N VAL A 308 -16.76 -7.77 3.68
CA VAL A 308 -17.44 -6.47 3.64
C VAL A 308 -18.94 -6.68 3.87
N SER A 309 -19.54 -7.70 3.24
CA SER A 309 -20.95 -8.02 3.44
C SER A 309 -21.30 -8.45 4.86
N ASP A 310 -20.37 -9.11 5.56
CA ASP A 310 -20.57 -9.60 6.92
C ASP A 310 -20.39 -8.51 8.00
N SER A 311 -19.78 -7.38 7.66
CA SER A 311 -19.52 -6.26 8.56
C SER A 311 -20.57 -5.15 8.37
N PRO A 312 -21.44 -4.89 9.38
CA PRO A 312 -22.53 -3.93 9.23
C PRO A 312 -22.09 -2.52 8.84
N TRP A 313 -21.01 -2.01 9.44
CA TRP A 313 -20.55 -0.64 9.17
C TRP A 313 -19.87 -0.51 7.81
N LEU A 314 -19.21 -1.57 7.33
CA LEU A 314 -18.65 -1.61 5.97
C LEU A 314 -19.77 -1.68 4.94
N LEU A 315 -20.73 -2.57 5.11
CA LEU A 315 -21.88 -2.67 4.21
C LEU A 315 -22.66 -1.35 4.14
N PHE A 316 -22.86 -0.69 5.29
CA PHE A 316 -23.44 0.65 5.38
C PHE A 316 -22.64 1.69 4.57
N TRP A 317 -21.33 1.73 4.76
CA TRP A 317 -20.43 2.63 4.05
C TRP A 317 -20.54 2.48 2.53
N GLU A 318 -20.42 1.24 2.06
CA GLU A 318 -20.53 0.88 0.65
C GLU A 318 -21.83 1.38 0.05
N LYS A 319 -22.95 1.12 0.74
CA LYS A 319 -24.28 1.50 0.25
C LYS A 319 -24.51 3.00 0.25
N ILE A 320 -23.98 3.72 1.23
CA ILE A 320 -24.04 5.19 1.27
C ILE A 320 -23.30 5.80 0.10
N MET A 321 -22.10 5.30 -0.20
CA MET A 321 -21.28 5.85 -1.28
C MET A 321 -21.97 5.74 -2.65
N GLU A 322 -22.85 4.74 -2.84
CA GLU A 322 -23.71 4.63 -4.04
C GLU A 322 -24.77 5.73 -4.14
N ARG A 323 -25.19 6.29 -2.99
CA ARG A 323 -26.28 7.27 -2.89
C ARG A 323 -25.78 8.71 -2.96
N PHE A 324 -24.48 8.96 -2.75
CA PHE A 324 -23.91 10.30 -2.88
C PHE A 324 -23.87 10.76 -4.34
N PRO A 325 -23.91 12.10 -4.59
CA PRO A 325 -23.70 12.63 -5.93
C PRO A 325 -22.40 12.14 -6.54
N ASN A 326 -22.43 11.86 -7.84
CA ASN A 326 -21.22 11.54 -8.59
C ASN A 326 -20.71 12.81 -9.29
N TRP A 327 -19.64 13.39 -8.74
CA TRP A 327 -18.92 14.55 -9.29
C TRP A 327 -17.60 14.14 -9.98
N PHE A 328 -17.47 12.88 -10.38
CA PHE A 328 -16.24 12.41 -11.01
C PHE A 328 -15.99 13.11 -12.36
N ASP A 329 -17.03 13.52 -13.06
CA ASP A 329 -16.97 14.39 -14.24
C ASP A 329 -16.24 15.71 -13.95
N ILE A 330 -16.55 16.37 -12.83
CA ILE A 330 -15.85 17.60 -12.41
C ILE A 330 -14.34 17.34 -12.22
N ALA A 331 -13.99 16.24 -11.55
CA ALA A 331 -12.59 15.87 -11.34
C ALA A 331 -11.88 15.54 -12.68
N MET A 332 -12.58 14.87 -13.59
CA MET A 332 -12.04 14.49 -14.89
C MET A 332 -11.77 15.71 -15.78
N ASP A 333 -12.63 16.71 -15.77
CA ASP A 333 -12.40 17.95 -16.53
C ASP A 333 -11.14 18.68 -16.05
N ILE A 334 -10.93 18.76 -14.73
CA ILE A 334 -9.71 19.34 -14.13
C ILE A 334 -8.48 18.52 -14.55
N ILE A 335 -8.59 17.19 -14.55
CA ILE A 335 -7.49 16.29 -14.94
C ILE A 335 -7.15 16.42 -16.42
N LYS A 336 -8.15 16.57 -17.31
CA LYS A 336 -7.94 16.83 -18.74
C LYS A 336 -7.15 18.12 -18.92
N GLU A 337 -7.54 19.18 -18.24
CA GLU A 337 -6.85 20.48 -18.30
C GLU A 337 -5.39 20.37 -17.80
N LEU A 338 -5.16 19.70 -16.66
CA LEU A 338 -3.83 19.55 -16.08
C LEU A 338 -2.89 18.71 -16.95
N ASN A 339 -3.38 17.58 -17.50
CA ASN A 339 -2.58 16.76 -18.39
C ASN A 339 -2.29 17.44 -19.73
N ALA A 340 -3.23 18.25 -20.26
CA ALA A 340 -3.03 19.01 -21.48
C ALA A 340 -1.90 20.06 -21.35
N LYS A 341 -1.71 20.64 -20.16
CA LYS A 341 -0.60 21.58 -19.89
C LYS A 341 0.77 20.92 -19.94
N GLY A 342 0.88 19.63 -19.56
CA GLY A 342 2.15 18.90 -19.56
C GLY A 342 3.19 19.37 -18.53
N GLU A 343 2.82 20.29 -17.63
CA GLU A 343 3.72 20.86 -16.62
C GLU A 343 3.61 20.15 -15.27
N ALA A 344 4.69 20.20 -14.47
CA ALA A 344 4.68 19.79 -13.08
C ALA A 344 4.05 20.88 -12.21
N ILE A 345 2.78 20.70 -11.85
CA ILE A 345 1.99 21.56 -10.98
C ILE A 345 1.86 20.83 -9.65
N THR A 346 2.55 21.36 -8.65
CA THR A 346 2.57 20.82 -7.29
C THR A 346 1.87 21.78 -6.33
N LYS A 347 0.64 22.14 -6.70
CA LYS A 347 -0.29 22.96 -5.90
C LYS A 347 -1.72 22.60 -6.28
N CYS A 348 -2.68 22.94 -5.42
CA CYS A 348 -4.10 22.82 -5.79
C CYS A 348 -4.37 23.70 -7.04
N PRO A 349 -5.04 23.16 -8.08
CA PRO A 349 -5.25 23.89 -9.33
C PRO A 349 -6.22 25.07 -9.18
N ILE A 350 -7.10 25.02 -8.18
CA ILE A 350 -8.05 26.08 -7.84
C ILE A 350 -7.58 26.66 -6.51
N GLY A 351 -7.42 27.97 -6.40
CA GLY A 351 -6.91 28.59 -5.17
C GLY A 351 -7.98 28.82 -4.11
N GLN A 352 -7.57 28.96 -2.85
CA GLN A 352 -8.47 29.30 -1.73
C GLN A 352 -9.22 30.63 -1.96
N THR A 353 -8.53 31.66 -2.49
CA THR A 353 -9.12 33.01 -2.70
C THR A 353 -10.20 33.05 -3.78
N THR A 354 -10.27 32.04 -4.64
CA THR A 354 -11.29 31.93 -5.69
C THR A 354 -12.58 31.27 -5.22
N VAL A 355 -12.58 30.60 -4.06
CA VAL A 355 -13.73 29.83 -3.55
C VAL A 355 -14.85 30.70 -3.03
N LYS A 356 -14.51 31.81 -2.36
CA LYS A 356 -15.50 32.77 -1.85
C LYS A 356 -16.29 33.48 -2.97
N ARG A 357 -15.96 33.22 -4.24
CA ARG A 357 -16.55 33.88 -5.41
C ARG A 357 -17.75 33.12 -5.98
N SER A 358 -17.82 31.78 -5.86
CA SER A 358 -18.97 31.00 -6.33
C SER A 358 -19.04 29.58 -5.75
N MET A 359 -20.27 29.06 -5.65
CA MET A 359 -20.52 27.66 -5.27
C MET A 359 -19.88 26.67 -6.25
N GLU A 360 -19.76 27.02 -7.54
CA GLU A 360 -19.12 26.16 -8.54
C GLU A 360 -17.63 25.92 -8.22
N GLN A 361 -16.89 26.96 -7.83
CA GLN A 361 -15.49 26.82 -7.44
C GLN A 361 -15.34 26.04 -6.13
N TRP A 362 -16.28 26.24 -5.21
CA TRP A 362 -16.38 25.46 -3.98
C TRP A 362 -16.54 23.96 -4.27
N LYS A 363 -17.49 23.59 -5.15
CA LYS A 363 -17.69 22.20 -5.60
C LYS A 363 -16.44 21.61 -6.23
N LYS A 364 -15.76 22.36 -7.11
CA LYS A 364 -14.54 21.88 -7.76
C LYS A 364 -13.42 21.58 -6.75
N ARG A 365 -13.23 22.40 -5.72
CA ARG A 365 -12.24 22.11 -4.65
C ARG A 365 -12.63 20.94 -3.77
N LEU A 366 -13.91 20.79 -3.43
CA LEU A 366 -14.37 19.59 -2.75
C LEU A 366 -14.18 18.33 -3.62
N ALA A 367 -14.42 18.40 -4.93
CA ALA A 367 -14.18 17.29 -5.86
C ALA A 367 -12.69 16.90 -5.94
N ILE A 368 -11.77 17.87 -5.92
CA ILE A 368 -10.32 17.61 -5.88
C ILE A 368 -9.94 16.79 -4.63
N LEU A 369 -10.55 17.11 -3.49
CA LEU A 369 -10.32 16.38 -2.23
C LEU A 369 -10.97 14.99 -2.27
N MET A 370 -12.27 14.92 -2.60
CA MET A 370 -13.07 13.69 -2.59
C MET A 370 -12.52 12.61 -3.51
N TYR A 371 -12.08 12.98 -4.71
CA TYR A 371 -11.50 12.04 -5.68
C TYR A 371 -9.97 11.96 -5.61
N GLU A 372 -9.36 12.48 -4.53
CA GLU A 372 -7.93 12.46 -4.28
C GLU A 372 -7.07 12.83 -5.50
N LEU A 373 -7.35 13.97 -6.13
CA LEU A 373 -6.64 14.39 -7.34
C LEU A 373 -5.13 14.42 -7.05
N ARG A 374 -4.35 13.69 -7.84
CA ARG A 374 -2.93 13.48 -7.57
C ARG A 374 -2.06 13.56 -8.81
N LEU A 375 -0.87 14.11 -8.62
CA LEU A 375 0.23 14.05 -9.59
C LEU A 375 1.00 12.75 -9.36
N VAL A 376 1.06 11.90 -10.38
CA VAL A 376 1.80 10.64 -10.35
C VAL A 376 2.98 10.70 -11.31
N GLY A 377 4.14 10.33 -10.79
CA GLY A 377 5.36 10.17 -11.56
C GLY A 377 5.61 8.72 -11.92
N ARG A 378 5.88 8.45 -13.19
CA ARG A 378 6.22 7.13 -13.71
C ARG A 378 7.64 7.18 -14.23
N SER A 379 8.56 6.65 -13.45
CA SER A 379 9.97 6.54 -13.81
C SER A 379 10.16 5.57 -14.99
N SER A 380 11.20 5.83 -15.79
CA SER A 380 11.69 4.93 -16.82
C SER A 380 12.95 4.22 -16.31
N PRO A 381 12.86 2.98 -15.77
CA PRO A 381 14.00 2.31 -15.15
C PRO A 381 15.22 2.22 -16.08
N GLN A 382 14.99 2.00 -17.38
CA GLN A 382 16.05 1.86 -18.37
C GLN A 382 16.90 3.12 -18.54
N LEU A 383 16.30 4.31 -18.40
CA LEU A 383 17.01 5.59 -18.54
C LEU A 383 17.98 5.85 -17.39
N ILE A 384 17.68 5.32 -16.23
CA ILE A 384 18.52 5.46 -15.03
C ILE A 384 19.42 4.24 -14.83
N GLY A 385 19.48 3.30 -15.78
CA GLY A 385 20.39 2.14 -15.72
C GLY A 385 19.85 0.94 -14.95
N LEU A 386 18.54 0.87 -14.73
CA LEU A 386 17.85 -0.27 -14.13
C LEU A 386 17.04 -1.05 -15.19
N THR A 387 16.66 -2.27 -14.87
CA THR A 387 15.74 -3.10 -15.67
C THR A 387 14.60 -3.61 -14.79
N GLU A 388 13.47 -3.95 -15.40
CA GLU A 388 12.37 -4.61 -14.70
C GLU A 388 12.39 -6.11 -14.97
N LEU A 389 12.20 -6.90 -13.92
CA LEU A 389 11.96 -8.34 -14.01
C LEU A 389 10.57 -8.66 -13.46
N VAL A 390 9.92 -9.64 -14.06
CA VAL A 390 8.60 -10.08 -13.64
C VAL A 390 8.59 -11.58 -13.39
N TYR A 391 8.27 -11.95 -12.16
CA TYR A 391 7.99 -13.34 -11.81
C TYR A 391 6.48 -13.55 -11.76
N LEU A 392 6.02 -14.59 -12.45
CA LEU A 392 4.65 -15.07 -12.38
C LEU A 392 4.65 -16.52 -11.89
N GLY A 393 4.23 -16.75 -10.66
CA GLY A 393 4.18 -18.10 -10.10
C GLY A 393 3.85 -18.14 -8.60
N ALA A 394 3.75 -19.35 -8.06
CA ALA A 394 3.27 -19.55 -6.69
C ALA A 394 4.37 -19.70 -5.64
N ALA A 395 5.66 -19.71 -5.98
CA ALA A 395 6.69 -20.12 -5.03
C ALA A 395 7.41 -18.97 -4.34
N TYR A 396 7.88 -17.96 -5.07
CA TYR A 396 8.85 -17.03 -4.48
C TYR A 396 8.18 -15.80 -3.84
N ARG A 397 7.47 -15.93 -2.73
CA ARG A 397 6.58 -14.85 -2.23
C ARG A 397 7.21 -13.82 -1.26
N TRP A 398 8.41 -14.04 -0.76
CA TRP A 398 9.07 -13.10 0.18
C TRP A 398 9.38 -11.73 -0.45
N PRO A 399 9.05 -10.62 0.23
CA PRO A 399 9.47 -9.30 -0.20
C PRO A 399 10.97 -9.09 0.01
N HIS A 400 11.60 -8.40 -0.93
CA HIS A 400 13.03 -8.05 -0.93
C HIS A 400 13.25 -6.66 -1.55
N ARG A 401 14.45 -6.09 -1.44
CA ARG A 401 14.75 -4.68 -1.71
C ARG A 401 14.58 -4.26 -3.17
N HIS A 402 14.61 -5.19 -4.11
CA HIS A 402 14.34 -4.91 -5.53
C HIS A 402 12.85 -5.00 -5.87
N MET A 403 12.00 -5.49 -4.96
CA MET A 403 10.57 -5.62 -5.21
C MET A 403 9.92 -4.25 -5.32
N LYS A 404 9.20 -4.03 -6.41
CA LYS A 404 8.36 -2.85 -6.67
C LYS A 404 6.95 -3.10 -6.14
N PHE A 405 6.35 -4.23 -6.50
CA PHE A 405 5.08 -4.69 -5.95
C PHE A 405 4.90 -6.20 -6.14
N ILE A 406 4.00 -6.77 -5.36
CA ILE A 406 3.52 -8.15 -5.48
C ILE A 406 1.99 -8.16 -5.42
N THR A 407 1.36 -9.00 -6.24
CA THR A 407 -0.09 -9.19 -6.23
C THR A 407 -0.48 -10.65 -6.43
N LYS A 408 -1.44 -11.12 -5.63
CA LYS A 408 -2.07 -12.43 -5.80
C LYS A 408 -3.08 -12.36 -6.94
N LEU A 409 -3.01 -13.29 -7.88
CA LEU A 409 -3.94 -13.39 -9.00
C LEU A 409 -4.93 -14.55 -8.79
N GLY A 410 -6.23 -14.26 -8.85
CA GLY A 410 -7.31 -15.24 -8.68
C GLY A 410 -7.69 -15.51 -7.22
N VAL A 411 -8.87 -16.10 -7.04
CA VAL A 411 -9.53 -16.33 -5.74
C VAL A 411 -9.26 -17.75 -5.19
N GLY A 412 -8.60 -18.63 -5.97
CA GLY A 412 -8.32 -20.01 -5.58
C GLY A 412 -7.49 -20.16 -4.29
N ILE A 413 -7.84 -21.15 -3.48
CA ILE A 413 -7.22 -21.46 -2.18
C ILE A 413 -5.91 -22.23 -2.38
N ASP A 414 -5.84 -23.12 -3.36
CA ASP A 414 -4.67 -23.96 -3.60
C ASP A 414 -3.71 -23.33 -4.63
N ASN A 415 -2.55 -22.86 -4.15
CA ASN A 415 -1.44 -22.33 -4.95
C ASN A 415 -1.78 -21.26 -6.01
N PRO A 416 -2.37 -20.12 -5.59
CA PRO A 416 -2.62 -19.00 -6.50
C PRO A 416 -1.29 -18.44 -7.06
N PRO A 417 -1.26 -18.06 -8.35
CA PRO A 417 -0.08 -17.40 -8.92
C PRO A 417 0.06 -15.97 -8.37
N TYR A 418 1.28 -15.59 -8.05
CA TYR A 418 1.66 -14.22 -7.70
C TYR A 418 2.36 -13.59 -8.88
N LEU A 419 2.01 -12.35 -9.16
CA LEU A 419 2.75 -11.47 -10.04
C LEU A 419 3.65 -10.58 -9.19
N GLN A 420 4.95 -10.67 -9.40
CA GLN A 420 5.95 -9.85 -8.73
C GLN A 420 6.72 -9.06 -9.76
N VAL A 421 6.80 -7.75 -9.53
CA VAL A 421 7.58 -6.85 -10.36
C VAL A 421 8.76 -6.37 -9.55
N MET A 422 9.95 -6.54 -10.10
CA MET A 422 11.21 -6.17 -9.48
C MET A 422 11.94 -5.17 -10.37
N VAL A 423 12.71 -4.27 -9.75
CA VAL A 423 13.56 -3.29 -10.43
C VAL A 423 14.98 -3.45 -9.90
N MET A 424 15.95 -3.67 -10.78
CA MET A 424 17.34 -3.95 -10.39
C MET A 424 18.34 -3.59 -11.50
N PRO A 425 19.65 -3.44 -11.20
CA PRO A 425 20.65 -3.26 -12.24
C PRO A 425 20.79 -4.51 -13.14
N PRO A 426 21.26 -4.37 -14.39
CA PRO A 426 21.42 -5.50 -15.31
C PRO A 426 22.29 -6.65 -14.78
N SER A 427 23.32 -6.35 -13.97
CA SER A 427 24.18 -7.36 -13.35
C SER A 427 23.39 -8.30 -12.42
N ALA A 428 22.57 -7.72 -11.53
CA ALA A 428 21.66 -8.45 -10.66
C ALA A 428 20.62 -9.24 -11.47
N ALA A 429 20.08 -8.65 -12.53
CA ALA A 429 19.07 -9.31 -13.36
C ALA A 429 19.60 -10.59 -14.03
N ILE A 430 20.86 -10.59 -14.47
CA ILE A 430 21.52 -11.78 -15.02
C ILE A 430 21.64 -12.88 -13.94
N GLN A 431 22.01 -12.52 -12.71
CA GLN A 431 22.13 -13.48 -11.61
C GLN A 431 20.78 -14.11 -11.27
N VAL A 432 19.72 -13.30 -11.18
CA VAL A 432 18.35 -13.76 -10.93
C VAL A 432 17.87 -14.67 -12.06
N LYS A 433 18.08 -14.30 -13.33
CA LYS A 433 17.68 -15.11 -14.50
C LYS A 433 18.40 -16.47 -14.53
N ARG A 434 19.66 -16.56 -14.08
CA ARG A 434 20.39 -17.83 -13.92
C ARG A 434 19.75 -18.72 -12.84
N ALA A 435 19.29 -18.13 -11.74
CA ALA A 435 18.64 -18.87 -10.67
C ALA A 435 17.21 -19.29 -11.02
N LEU A 436 16.48 -18.45 -11.76
CA LEU A 436 15.10 -18.65 -12.16
C LEU A 436 14.89 -18.34 -13.65
N PRO A 437 15.13 -19.30 -14.55
CA PRO A 437 15.01 -19.08 -16.00
C PRO A 437 13.61 -18.68 -16.48
N SER A 438 12.57 -19.03 -15.72
CA SER A 438 11.18 -18.69 -16.04
C SER A 438 10.80 -17.24 -15.73
N ILE A 439 11.73 -16.43 -15.22
CA ILE A 439 11.47 -15.01 -14.95
C ILE A 439 11.45 -14.22 -16.26
N MET A 440 10.44 -13.37 -16.43
CA MET A 440 10.30 -12.53 -17.61
C MET A 440 11.17 -11.28 -17.45
N ASN A 441 12.13 -11.08 -18.35
CA ASN A 441 12.86 -9.83 -18.46
C ASN A 441 12.06 -8.82 -19.28
N VAL A 442 11.77 -7.64 -18.74
CA VAL A 442 10.91 -6.65 -19.38
C VAL A 442 11.74 -5.74 -20.27
N ILE A 443 11.58 -5.87 -21.58
CA ILE A 443 12.28 -5.02 -22.55
C ILE A 443 11.59 -3.67 -22.73
N TRP A 444 10.29 -3.62 -22.47
CA TRP A 444 9.48 -2.43 -22.65
C TRP A 444 8.30 -2.42 -21.68
N THR A 445 8.08 -1.28 -21.04
CA THR A 445 7.02 -1.07 -20.08
C THR A 445 6.37 0.27 -20.37
N MET A 446 5.05 0.33 -20.31
CA MET A 446 4.32 1.56 -20.55
C MET A 446 3.02 1.53 -19.77
N ARG A 447 2.65 2.69 -19.20
CA ARG A 447 1.35 2.86 -18.60
C ARG A 447 0.59 3.98 -19.31
N SER A 448 -0.64 3.71 -19.71
CA SER A 448 -1.59 4.69 -20.24
C SER A 448 -2.63 5.07 -19.18
N LEU A 449 -3.22 6.24 -19.37
CA LEU A 449 -4.39 6.73 -18.64
C LEU A 449 -5.22 7.46 -19.70
N ASN A 450 -6.32 6.85 -20.13
CA ASN A 450 -7.13 7.34 -21.24
C ASN A 450 -8.35 8.08 -20.70
N ILE A 451 -8.11 9.29 -20.24
CA ILE A 451 -9.09 10.16 -19.57
C ILE A 451 -10.28 10.47 -20.51
N ASP A 452 -10.04 10.43 -21.82
CA ASP A 452 -11.04 10.68 -22.86
C ASP A 452 -12.05 9.54 -23.03
N LEU A 453 -11.79 8.35 -22.48
CA LEU A 453 -12.76 7.25 -22.45
C LEU A 453 -13.88 7.47 -21.41
N PHE A 454 -13.77 8.50 -20.56
CA PHE A 454 -14.84 8.84 -19.64
C PHE A 454 -15.86 9.76 -20.30
N ASN A 455 -17.09 9.26 -20.42
CA ASN A 455 -18.23 10.04 -20.90
C ASN A 455 -18.83 10.82 -19.72
N SER A 456 -18.65 12.16 -19.75
CA SER A 456 -19.15 13.05 -18.70
C SER A 456 -20.68 13.15 -18.66
N GLN A 457 -21.38 12.94 -19.78
CA GLN A 457 -22.85 12.98 -19.83
C GLN A 457 -23.45 11.76 -19.12
N ASP A 458 -22.95 10.56 -19.46
CA ASP A 458 -23.42 9.30 -18.90
C ASP A 458 -22.73 8.94 -17.57
N LYS A 459 -21.72 9.72 -17.17
CA LYS A 459 -20.86 9.52 -15.99
C LYS A 459 -20.29 8.09 -15.89
N ARG A 460 -19.90 7.52 -17.05
CA ARG A 460 -19.39 6.14 -17.18
C ARG A 460 -18.15 6.08 -18.06
N TRP A 461 -17.39 5.00 -17.88
CA TRP A 461 -16.25 4.68 -18.74
C TRP A 461 -16.70 3.87 -19.94
N GLU A 462 -16.30 4.30 -21.13
CA GLU A 462 -16.59 3.62 -22.39
C GLU A 462 -15.37 2.81 -22.83
N VAL A 463 -15.46 1.49 -22.66
CA VAL A 463 -14.39 0.55 -23.05
C VAL A 463 -14.76 -0.08 -24.39
N SER A 464 -13.94 0.15 -25.41
CA SER A 464 -14.12 -0.42 -26.74
C SER A 464 -13.69 -1.89 -26.80
N ILE A 465 -14.48 -2.77 -26.16
CA ILE A 465 -14.18 -4.22 -26.06
C ILE A 465 -13.99 -4.85 -27.44
N GLN A 466 -14.82 -4.46 -28.41
CA GLN A 466 -14.71 -4.95 -29.78
C GLN A 466 -13.36 -4.60 -30.42
N GLN A 467 -12.80 -3.42 -30.15
CA GLN A 467 -11.47 -3.05 -30.67
C GLN A 467 -10.35 -3.84 -29.99
N ILE A 468 -10.51 -4.21 -28.71
CA ILE A 468 -9.59 -5.11 -28.01
C ILE A 468 -9.65 -6.51 -28.64
N ILE A 469 -10.84 -7.01 -28.93
CA ILE A 469 -11.02 -8.34 -29.53
C ILE A 469 -10.51 -8.39 -30.97
N THR A 470 -10.86 -7.41 -31.82
CA THR A 470 -10.36 -7.33 -33.20
C THR A 470 -8.84 -7.15 -33.27
N SER A 471 -8.18 -6.72 -32.20
CA SER A 471 -6.72 -6.64 -32.16
C SER A 471 -6.00 -7.99 -32.15
N LEU A 472 -6.72 -9.09 -31.87
CA LEU A 472 -6.17 -10.46 -31.90
C LEU A 472 -5.76 -10.88 -33.32
N ASP A 473 -6.56 -10.48 -34.31
CA ASP A 473 -6.31 -10.71 -35.74
C ASP A 473 -5.26 -9.72 -36.29
N GLY A 474 -5.10 -8.60 -35.59
CA GLY A 474 -4.21 -7.51 -35.95
C GLY A 474 -2.73 -7.84 -35.79
N THR A 475 -1.90 -7.13 -36.55
CA THR A 475 -0.45 -7.15 -36.36
C THR A 475 0.07 -5.76 -36.07
N TYR A 476 0.91 -5.66 -35.05
CA TYR A 476 1.58 -4.43 -34.68
C TYR A 476 3.06 -4.74 -34.47
N SER A 477 3.96 -3.77 -34.66
CA SER A 477 5.39 -4.01 -34.45
C SER A 477 5.86 -3.32 -33.19
N LEU A 478 6.82 -3.92 -32.48
CA LEU A 478 7.45 -3.29 -31.32
C LEU A 478 7.98 -1.89 -31.65
N LYS A 479 8.62 -1.73 -32.82
CA LYS A 479 9.11 -0.41 -33.29
C LYS A 479 7.99 0.61 -33.40
N ARG A 480 6.84 0.23 -33.98
CA ARG A 480 5.67 1.11 -34.10
C ARG A 480 5.08 1.44 -32.71
N MET A 481 5.06 0.48 -31.80
CA MET A 481 4.64 0.68 -30.41
C MET A 481 5.55 1.64 -29.65
N MET A 482 6.87 1.44 -29.72
CA MET A 482 7.84 2.33 -29.10
C MET A 482 7.80 3.74 -29.70
N ASN A 483 7.56 3.88 -31.00
CA ASN A 483 7.44 5.20 -31.62
C ASN A 483 6.15 5.94 -31.21
N ARG A 484 5.04 5.22 -31.01
CA ARG A 484 3.76 5.82 -30.63
C ARG A 484 3.70 6.20 -29.15
N TYR A 485 4.24 5.33 -28.29
CA TYR A 485 4.07 5.42 -26.84
C TYR A 485 5.36 5.81 -26.10
N GLY A 486 6.52 5.61 -26.71
CA GLY A 486 7.81 5.88 -26.08
C GLY A 486 8.33 7.28 -26.37
N ASN A 487 9.16 7.78 -25.46
CA ASN A 487 9.98 8.96 -25.72
C ASN A 487 11.13 8.53 -26.65
N GLY A 488 11.05 8.95 -27.91
CA GLY A 488 12.01 8.58 -28.94
C GLY A 488 13.45 8.95 -28.57
N LYS A 489 14.36 8.00 -28.83
CA LYS A 489 15.85 8.01 -28.82
C LYS A 489 16.51 7.23 -27.68
N ARG A 490 17.55 6.47 -28.05
CA ARG A 490 18.52 5.86 -27.13
C ARG A 490 19.18 6.98 -26.33
N VAL A 491 18.82 7.12 -25.07
CA VAL A 491 19.43 8.10 -24.17
C VAL A 491 20.62 7.44 -23.48
N GLN A 492 21.69 8.21 -23.33
CA GLN A 492 22.80 7.89 -22.43
C GLN A 492 22.25 7.66 -21.02
N ARG A 493 22.69 6.59 -20.34
CA ARG A 493 22.25 6.32 -18.95
C ARG A 493 22.49 7.55 -18.09
N LEU A 494 21.45 8.03 -17.43
CA LEU A 494 21.50 9.21 -16.59
C LEU A 494 21.75 8.78 -15.14
N ARG A 495 22.71 9.42 -14.48
CA ARG A 495 22.86 9.31 -13.03
C ARG A 495 21.77 10.15 -12.35
N ILE A 496 21.25 9.64 -11.25
CA ILE A 496 20.34 10.38 -10.38
C ILE A 496 20.98 10.62 -9.02
N SER A 497 20.68 11.76 -8.42
CA SER A 497 21.12 12.08 -7.06
C SER A 497 20.21 11.44 -6.00
N PRO A 498 20.65 11.31 -4.73
CA PRO A 498 19.80 10.84 -3.64
C PRO A 498 18.51 11.64 -3.47
N GLU A 499 18.57 12.95 -3.70
CA GLU A 499 17.38 13.80 -3.64
C GLU A 499 16.44 13.56 -4.82
N GLU A 500 16.96 13.34 -6.02
CA GLU A 500 16.14 12.96 -7.18
C GLU A 500 15.46 11.61 -6.98
N ALA A 501 16.17 10.61 -6.44
CA ALA A 501 15.61 9.31 -6.10
C ALA A 501 14.42 9.45 -5.14
N LYS A 502 14.57 10.30 -4.12
CA LYS A 502 13.53 10.61 -3.15
C LYS A 502 12.32 11.31 -3.75
N VAL A 503 12.53 12.25 -4.66
CA VAL A 503 11.43 12.92 -5.38
C VAL A 503 10.73 11.96 -6.36
N ILE A 504 11.46 11.03 -6.99
CA ILE A 504 10.86 9.98 -7.82
C ILE A 504 9.99 9.05 -6.97
N ASP A 505 10.48 8.59 -5.81
CA ASP A 505 9.69 7.76 -4.88
C ASP A 505 8.42 8.48 -4.42
N PHE A 506 8.54 9.75 -4.02
CA PHE A 506 7.40 10.59 -3.62
C PHE A 506 6.36 10.75 -4.74
N ALA A 507 6.81 11.01 -5.97
CA ALA A 507 5.93 11.12 -7.12
C ALA A 507 5.30 9.77 -7.52
N THR A 508 6.00 8.66 -7.33
CA THR A 508 5.50 7.31 -7.62
C THR A 508 4.40 6.91 -6.65
N GLU A 509 4.51 7.28 -5.37
CA GLU A 509 3.46 7.09 -4.35
C GLU A 509 2.20 7.92 -4.66
N GLY A 510 2.38 9.09 -5.29
CA GLY A 510 1.32 9.96 -5.76
C GLY A 510 1.14 11.19 -4.87
N ILE A 511 1.31 12.37 -5.46
CA ILE A 511 1.28 13.66 -4.75
C ILE A 511 -0.16 14.19 -4.76
N ARG A 512 -0.85 14.08 -3.63
CA ARG A 512 -2.22 14.59 -3.43
C ARG A 512 -2.23 16.13 -3.45
N LEU A 513 -2.88 16.72 -4.46
CA LEU A 513 -2.76 18.16 -4.73
C LEU A 513 -3.41 19.04 -3.66
N ALA A 514 -4.56 18.64 -3.10
CA ALA A 514 -5.22 19.36 -2.02
C ALA A 514 -4.37 19.38 -0.74
N VAL A 515 -3.71 18.27 -0.44
CA VAL A 515 -2.98 18.07 0.82
C VAL A 515 -1.64 18.83 0.84
N LEU A 516 -1.11 19.18 -0.34
CA LEU A 516 0.09 20.02 -0.46
C LEU A 516 -0.08 21.44 0.09
N GLU A 517 -1.31 21.92 0.28
CA GLU A 517 -1.57 23.23 0.91
C GLU A 517 -1.18 23.22 2.41
N ARG A 518 -0.91 22.04 3.00
CA ARG A 518 -0.43 21.86 4.37
C ARG A 518 1.05 21.50 4.41
N LYS A 519 1.81 22.18 5.27
CA LYS A 519 3.28 22.00 5.36
C LYS A 519 3.65 20.62 5.93
N GLU A 520 2.82 20.12 6.83
CA GLU A 520 2.96 18.87 7.58
C GLU A 520 2.99 17.65 6.64
N TYR A 521 2.36 17.75 5.46
CA TYR A 521 2.33 16.66 4.50
C TYR A 521 3.73 16.28 4.01
N LEU A 522 4.61 17.27 3.81
CA LEU A 522 5.96 17.05 3.30
C LEU A 522 6.99 16.76 4.40
N GLU A 523 6.65 16.98 5.68
CA GLU A 523 7.60 16.82 6.79
C GLU A 523 8.17 15.40 6.91
N PRO A 524 7.37 14.32 6.80
CA PRO A 524 7.89 12.95 6.90
C PRO A 524 8.83 12.61 5.76
N TRP A 525 8.66 13.29 4.62
CA TRP A 525 9.57 13.23 3.50
C TRP A 525 10.73 14.22 3.62
N LYS A 526 10.76 15.18 4.55
CA LYS A 526 11.81 16.23 4.61
C LYS A 526 12.07 16.85 3.23
N LEU A 527 10.99 17.19 2.52
CA LEU A 527 11.03 17.77 1.17
C LEU A 527 10.49 19.21 1.19
N ASP A 528 11.06 20.07 0.35
CA ASP A 528 10.53 21.41 0.08
C ASP A 528 9.75 21.42 -1.24
N ILE A 529 8.53 21.97 -1.25
CA ILE A 529 7.64 21.87 -2.41
C ILE A 529 8.18 22.57 -3.65
N LYS A 530 8.84 23.73 -3.49
CA LYS A 530 9.43 24.47 -4.61
C LYS A 530 10.60 23.68 -5.21
N ARG A 531 11.38 23.00 -4.37
CA ARG A 531 12.45 22.10 -4.80
C ARG A 531 11.90 20.86 -5.49
N VAL A 532 10.86 20.24 -4.96
CA VAL A 532 10.14 19.11 -5.59
C VAL A 532 9.69 19.48 -7.00
N GLN A 533 9.02 20.62 -7.18
CA GLN A 533 8.54 21.06 -8.49
C GLN A 533 9.68 21.22 -9.51
N ARG A 534 10.79 21.83 -9.10
CA ARG A 534 12.00 22.01 -9.94
C ARG A 534 12.60 20.67 -10.34
N ILE A 535 12.74 19.75 -9.39
CA ILE A 535 13.29 18.41 -9.63
C ILE A 535 12.38 17.61 -10.58
N LEU A 536 11.06 17.60 -10.34
CA LEU A 536 10.09 16.92 -11.22
C LEU A 536 10.12 17.49 -12.64
N SER A 537 10.17 18.82 -12.78
CA SER A 537 10.29 19.48 -14.07
C SER A 537 11.58 19.07 -14.80
N SER A 538 12.71 19.02 -14.08
CA SER A 538 14.01 18.61 -14.63
C SER A 538 14.03 17.13 -15.05
N LEU A 539 13.51 16.23 -14.21
CA LEU A 539 13.40 14.81 -14.50
C LEU A 539 12.48 14.54 -15.69
N SER A 540 11.37 15.28 -15.79
CA SER A 540 10.42 15.18 -16.89
C SER A 540 11.05 15.63 -18.22
N LYS A 541 11.74 16.78 -18.23
CA LYS A 541 12.48 17.26 -19.40
C LYS A 541 13.57 16.28 -19.87
N ARG A 542 14.21 15.56 -18.93
CA ARG A 542 15.19 14.50 -19.24
C ARG A 542 14.55 13.17 -19.65
N GLY A 543 13.21 13.07 -19.61
CA GLY A 543 12.46 11.84 -19.88
C GLY A 543 12.55 10.77 -18.78
N VAL A 544 13.27 11.03 -17.68
CA VAL A 544 13.47 10.09 -16.56
C VAL A 544 12.14 9.72 -15.92
N ILE A 545 11.23 10.70 -15.80
CA ILE A 545 9.90 10.51 -15.23
C ILE A 545 8.84 11.06 -16.18
N ARG A 546 7.76 10.30 -16.40
CA ARG A 546 6.55 10.81 -17.04
C ARG A 546 5.56 11.22 -15.96
N LEU A 547 5.10 12.45 -16.04
CA LEU A 547 4.13 13.00 -15.10
C LEU A 547 2.71 12.87 -15.68
N THR A 548 1.77 12.40 -14.86
CA THR A 548 0.36 12.30 -15.22
C THR A 548 -0.49 12.68 -14.02
N TYR A 549 -1.57 13.43 -14.24
CA TYR A 549 -2.59 13.68 -13.22
C TYR A 549 -3.67 12.61 -13.30
N GLU A 550 -4.11 12.12 -12.15
CA GLU A 550 -5.17 11.12 -12.04
C GLU A 550 -6.08 11.41 -10.82
N ALA A 551 -7.29 10.85 -10.88
CA ALA A 551 -8.25 10.83 -9.78
C ALA A 551 -8.56 9.38 -9.41
N THR A 552 -8.88 9.17 -8.14
CA THR A 552 -9.35 7.89 -7.63
C THR A 552 -10.80 7.69 -8.05
N ASN A 553 -11.06 6.59 -8.76
CA ASN A 553 -12.40 6.12 -9.07
C ASN A 553 -12.55 4.70 -8.53
N GLU A 554 -13.46 4.50 -7.58
CA GLU A 554 -13.71 3.19 -6.97
C GLU A 554 -14.56 2.25 -7.83
N LYS A 555 -15.17 2.73 -8.92
CA LYS A 555 -16.05 1.94 -9.80
C LYS A 555 -15.29 1.07 -10.82
N LEU A 556 -13.96 1.18 -10.87
CA LEU A 556 -13.12 0.39 -11.77
C LEU A 556 -12.45 -0.76 -11.03
N ILE A 557 -12.60 -1.97 -11.55
CA ILE A 557 -11.93 -3.16 -11.04
C ILE A 557 -10.62 -3.43 -11.79
N SER A 558 -9.67 -4.08 -11.11
CA SER A 558 -8.40 -4.46 -11.70
C SER A 558 -8.49 -5.79 -12.42
N LEU A 559 -7.87 -5.89 -13.59
CA LEU A 559 -7.79 -7.10 -14.41
C LEU A 559 -6.35 -7.31 -14.90
N ALA A 560 -5.78 -8.47 -14.60
CA ALA A 560 -4.49 -8.90 -15.13
C ALA A 560 -4.72 -9.80 -16.36
N THR A 561 -4.29 -9.35 -17.52
CA THR A 561 -4.31 -10.11 -18.78
C THR A 561 -2.89 -10.54 -19.11
N ILE A 562 -2.66 -11.84 -19.19
CA ILE A 562 -1.37 -12.48 -19.46
C ILE A 562 -1.46 -13.13 -20.83
N ALA A 563 -0.63 -12.70 -21.77
CA ALA A 563 -0.69 -13.15 -23.16
C ALA A 563 0.66 -13.71 -23.60
N ASN A 564 0.63 -14.88 -24.24
CA ASN A 564 1.79 -15.52 -24.86
C ASN A 564 1.47 -15.89 -26.31
N GLY A 565 2.41 -15.69 -27.24
CA GLY A 565 2.29 -16.11 -28.63
C GLY A 565 3.11 -15.23 -29.59
N PRO A 566 2.73 -15.14 -30.88
CA PRO A 566 3.51 -14.42 -31.87
C PRO A 566 3.69 -12.93 -31.53
N SER A 567 4.95 -12.48 -31.55
CA SER A 567 5.37 -11.12 -31.18
C SER A 567 4.50 -9.98 -31.72
N LYS A 568 4.10 -10.06 -33.00
CA LYS A 568 3.26 -9.02 -33.64
C LYS A 568 1.81 -9.00 -33.16
N LYS A 569 1.27 -10.15 -32.77
CA LYS A 569 -0.10 -10.26 -32.23
C LYS A 569 -0.15 -9.86 -30.76
N VAL A 570 0.86 -10.27 -29.97
CA VAL A 570 1.01 -9.84 -28.58
C VAL A 570 1.13 -8.31 -28.49
N THR A 571 1.98 -7.71 -29.33
CA THR A 571 2.12 -6.24 -29.37
C THR A 571 0.88 -5.52 -29.90
N SER A 572 0.11 -6.13 -30.82
CA SER A 572 -1.20 -5.63 -31.25
C SER A 572 -2.18 -5.55 -30.08
N LEU A 573 -2.30 -6.65 -29.32
CA LEU A 573 -3.14 -6.71 -28.13
C LEU A 573 -2.72 -5.68 -27.07
N CYS A 574 -1.42 -5.56 -26.78
CA CYS A 574 -0.89 -4.56 -25.86
C CYS A 574 -1.24 -3.13 -26.28
N SER A 575 -1.10 -2.80 -27.57
CA SER A 575 -1.47 -1.48 -28.08
C SER A 575 -2.95 -1.21 -27.90
N SER A 576 -3.81 -2.20 -28.17
CA SER A 576 -5.25 -2.03 -28.00
C SER A 576 -5.65 -1.83 -26.54
N PHE A 577 -5.07 -2.59 -25.61
CA PHE A 577 -5.26 -2.35 -24.18
C PHE A 577 -4.79 -0.95 -23.75
N LEU A 578 -3.65 -0.49 -24.26
CA LEU A 578 -3.14 0.85 -23.97
C LEU A 578 -4.06 1.97 -24.45
N ASP A 579 -4.82 1.76 -25.53
CA ASP A 579 -5.73 2.77 -26.10
C ASP A 579 -7.16 2.69 -25.56
N ASN A 580 -7.64 1.47 -25.29
CA ASN A 580 -9.07 1.19 -25.12
C ASN A 580 -9.50 0.88 -23.69
N THR A 581 -8.62 1.07 -22.71
CA THR A 581 -8.95 0.90 -21.28
C THR A 581 -8.70 2.18 -20.49
N PRO A 582 -9.47 2.46 -19.41
CA PRO A 582 -9.29 3.67 -18.59
C PRO A 582 -7.86 3.87 -18.11
N SER A 583 -7.22 2.80 -17.63
CA SER A 583 -5.80 2.80 -17.34
C SER A 583 -5.23 1.40 -17.52
N THR A 584 -4.07 1.27 -18.15
CA THR A 584 -3.34 -0.01 -18.26
C THR A 584 -1.85 0.19 -18.09
N LEU A 585 -1.21 -0.70 -17.34
CA LEU A 585 0.23 -0.94 -17.36
C LEU A 585 0.51 -2.18 -18.23
N VAL A 586 1.34 -2.03 -19.26
CA VAL A 586 1.86 -3.11 -20.09
C VAL A 586 3.31 -3.37 -19.73
N MET A 587 3.64 -4.64 -19.52
CA MET A 587 5.02 -5.14 -19.39
C MET A 587 5.24 -6.21 -20.47
N LEU A 588 6.18 -5.94 -21.36
CA LEU A 588 6.49 -6.81 -22.50
C LEU A 588 7.81 -7.55 -22.28
N GLY A 589 7.78 -8.87 -22.42
CA GLY A 589 8.93 -9.75 -22.21
C GLY A 589 9.97 -9.67 -23.34
N GLU A 590 11.12 -10.28 -23.07
CA GLU A 590 12.21 -10.49 -24.05
C GLU A 590 11.65 -11.19 -25.31
N ASN A 591 11.92 -10.63 -26.50
CA ASN A 591 11.33 -11.00 -27.81
C ASN A 591 9.88 -10.58 -28.08
N SER A 592 9.19 -9.96 -27.13
CA SER A 592 7.79 -9.52 -27.26
C SER A 592 6.76 -10.63 -27.47
N GLU A 593 7.12 -11.88 -27.18
CA GLU A 593 6.22 -13.05 -27.31
C GLU A 593 5.38 -13.29 -26.05
N GLN A 594 5.70 -12.58 -24.97
CA GLN A 594 4.97 -12.61 -23.71
C GLN A 594 4.66 -11.18 -23.27
N ALA A 595 3.46 -10.95 -22.77
CA ALA A 595 3.06 -9.68 -22.17
C ALA A 595 2.18 -9.88 -20.94
N ILE A 596 2.27 -8.93 -20.03
CA ILE A 596 1.39 -8.81 -18.87
C ILE A 596 0.79 -7.41 -18.88
N MET A 597 -0.53 -7.34 -18.92
CA MET A 597 -1.32 -6.11 -18.92
C MET A 597 -2.10 -6.03 -17.61
N LEU A 598 -1.82 -5.03 -16.79
CA LEU A 598 -2.58 -4.72 -15.58
C LEU A 598 -3.48 -3.53 -15.88
N SER A 599 -4.76 -3.81 -16.12
CA SER A 599 -5.77 -2.83 -16.53
C SER A 599 -6.76 -2.55 -15.41
N ARG A 600 -7.35 -1.35 -15.42
CA ARG A 600 -8.54 -1.00 -14.64
C ARG A 600 -9.69 -0.74 -15.59
N VAL A 601 -10.79 -1.49 -15.44
CA VAL A 601 -11.95 -1.44 -16.34
C VAL A 601 -13.25 -1.54 -15.52
N PRO A 602 -14.40 -1.12 -16.08
CA PRO A 602 -15.70 -1.43 -15.48
C PRO A 602 -15.91 -2.94 -15.33
N GLU A 603 -16.66 -3.33 -14.31
CA GLU A 603 -16.92 -4.74 -14.00
C GLU A 603 -17.56 -5.50 -15.18
N THR A 604 -18.56 -4.89 -15.83
CA THR A 604 -19.21 -5.46 -17.03
C THR A 604 -18.21 -5.71 -18.16
N SER A 605 -17.30 -4.76 -18.42
CA SER A 605 -16.26 -4.92 -19.43
C SER A 605 -15.26 -6.02 -19.07
N ALA A 606 -14.91 -6.16 -17.78
CA ALA A 606 -14.03 -7.24 -17.35
C ALA A 606 -14.66 -8.62 -17.60
N HIS A 607 -15.95 -8.80 -17.28
CA HIS A 607 -16.65 -10.06 -17.53
C HIS A 607 -16.63 -10.46 -19.00
N GLU A 608 -16.88 -9.51 -19.90
CA GLU A 608 -16.84 -9.77 -21.34
C GLU A 608 -15.42 -10.08 -21.83
N LEU A 609 -14.41 -9.33 -21.37
CA LEU A 609 -13.01 -9.59 -21.72
C LEU A 609 -12.54 -10.98 -21.24
N VAL A 610 -12.88 -11.34 -19.99
CA VAL A 610 -12.51 -12.63 -19.38
C VAL A 610 -13.17 -13.80 -20.12
N SER A 611 -14.40 -13.65 -20.59
CA SER A 611 -15.13 -14.71 -21.30
C SER A 611 -14.71 -14.85 -22.76
N ARG A 612 -14.35 -13.76 -23.45
CA ARG A 612 -14.06 -13.76 -24.89
C ARG A 612 -12.58 -13.92 -25.23
N LEU A 613 -11.68 -13.22 -24.54
CA LEU A 613 -10.26 -13.17 -24.91
C LEU A 613 -9.56 -14.55 -24.88
N PRO A 614 -9.73 -15.41 -23.86
CA PRO A 614 -9.08 -16.71 -23.87
C PRO A 614 -9.53 -17.60 -25.02
N LYS A 615 -10.84 -17.58 -25.34
CA LYS A 615 -11.42 -18.40 -26.41
C LYS A 615 -10.93 -17.94 -27.78
N LEU A 616 -11.13 -16.65 -28.10
CA LEU A 616 -10.75 -16.08 -29.40
C LEU A 616 -9.24 -16.00 -29.58
N GLY A 617 -8.49 -15.81 -28.49
CA GLY A 617 -7.03 -15.81 -28.53
C GLY A 617 -6.47 -17.14 -29.04
N LEU A 618 -7.03 -18.27 -28.60
CA LEU A 618 -6.57 -19.60 -29.01
C LEU A 618 -6.73 -19.82 -30.52
N ASP A 619 -7.86 -19.39 -31.09
CA ASP A 619 -8.12 -19.46 -32.53
C ASP A 619 -7.07 -18.67 -33.33
N GLU A 620 -6.55 -17.59 -32.74
CA GLU A 620 -5.53 -16.72 -33.34
C GLU A 620 -4.08 -17.08 -32.93
N GLY A 621 -3.85 -18.21 -32.26
CA GLY A 621 -2.52 -18.65 -31.84
C GLY A 621 -1.93 -17.86 -30.66
N LEU A 622 -2.78 -17.23 -29.84
CA LEU A 622 -2.44 -16.55 -28.59
C LEU A 622 -2.99 -17.35 -27.39
N VAL A 623 -2.14 -17.62 -26.41
CA VAL A 623 -2.58 -18.14 -25.11
C VAL A 623 -2.81 -16.96 -24.17
N ILE A 624 -4.09 -16.66 -23.88
CA ILE A 624 -4.48 -15.53 -23.03
C ILE A 624 -5.12 -16.05 -21.74
N ARG A 625 -4.69 -15.50 -20.60
CA ARG A 625 -5.32 -15.72 -19.29
C ARG A 625 -5.70 -14.39 -18.68
N CYS A 626 -6.93 -14.29 -18.20
CA CYS A 626 -7.44 -13.11 -17.52
C CYS A 626 -7.70 -13.48 -16.06
N LEU A 627 -7.03 -12.82 -15.12
CA LEU A 627 -7.12 -13.08 -13.68
C LEU A 627 -7.37 -11.79 -12.92
N ARG A 628 -8.23 -11.84 -11.90
CA ARG A 628 -8.47 -10.71 -11.00
C ARG A 628 -7.33 -10.62 -9.97
N PRO A 629 -6.64 -9.48 -9.83
CA PRO A 629 -5.79 -9.22 -8.67
C PRO A 629 -6.65 -9.17 -7.41
N VAL A 630 -6.30 -9.98 -6.40
CA VAL A 630 -7.09 -10.10 -5.14
C VAL A 630 -6.40 -9.42 -3.97
N THR A 631 -5.06 -9.48 -3.92
CA THR A 631 -4.27 -8.74 -2.92
C THR A 631 -3.19 -7.95 -3.64
N PHE A 632 -2.82 -6.78 -3.12
CA PHE A 632 -1.78 -5.93 -3.71
C PHE A 632 -0.93 -5.32 -2.60
N GLN A 633 0.38 -5.53 -2.68
CA GLN A 633 1.36 -4.90 -1.80
C GLN A 633 2.39 -4.17 -2.66
N SER A 634 2.55 -2.88 -2.42
CA SER A 634 3.54 -2.05 -3.09
C SER A 634 4.70 -1.73 -2.16
N TYR A 635 5.91 -1.63 -2.71
CA TYR A 635 7.13 -1.26 -2.00
C TYR A 635 7.81 -0.06 -2.70
N THR A 636 7.01 0.79 -3.36
CA THR A 636 7.47 1.92 -4.18
C THR A 636 7.81 3.18 -3.37
N HIS A 637 7.31 3.32 -2.14
CA HIS A 637 7.49 4.54 -1.33
C HIS A 637 8.96 4.90 -1.04
N ASN A 638 9.91 3.96 -1.17
CA ASN A 638 11.34 4.20 -1.03
C ASN A 638 12.21 3.38 -2.00
N LEU A 639 11.66 2.91 -3.11
CA LEU A 639 12.33 1.95 -3.99
C LEU A 639 13.67 2.48 -4.52
N TYR A 640 13.69 3.70 -5.06
CA TYR A 640 14.90 4.27 -5.63
C TYR A 640 15.89 4.71 -4.56
N GLN A 641 15.41 5.27 -3.44
CA GLN A 641 16.27 5.60 -2.30
C GLN A 641 16.94 4.36 -1.71
N ARG A 642 16.21 3.26 -1.58
CA ARG A 642 16.71 2.00 -1.01
C ARG A 642 17.75 1.33 -1.92
N LEU A 643 17.61 1.47 -3.23
CA LEU A 643 18.51 0.86 -4.21
C LEU A 643 19.72 1.73 -4.55
N LEU A 644 19.68 3.04 -4.30
CA LEU A 644 20.79 3.94 -4.63
C LEU A 644 21.84 3.89 -3.51
N ARG A 645 23.08 3.52 -3.86
CA ARG A 645 24.23 3.54 -2.96
C ARG A 645 24.82 4.94 -2.84
N ASP A 646 25.61 5.17 -1.79
CA ASP A 646 26.26 6.46 -1.52
C ASP A 646 27.23 6.91 -2.63
N ASP A 647 27.81 5.96 -3.37
CA ASP A 647 28.68 6.21 -4.53
C ASP A 647 27.91 6.53 -5.83
N GLY A 648 26.57 6.53 -5.77
CA GLY A 648 25.68 6.78 -6.90
C GLY A 648 25.45 5.56 -7.81
N THR A 649 25.91 4.38 -7.42
CA THR A 649 25.63 3.11 -8.12
C THR A 649 24.34 2.46 -7.61
N TRP A 650 23.83 1.48 -8.37
CA TRP A 650 22.64 0.73 -7.98
C TRP A 650 23.01 -0.53 -7.22
N ASP A 651 22.27 -0.83 -6.17
CA ASP A 651 22.43 -2.02 -5.37
C ASP A 651 22.10 -3.29 -6.17
N ASP A 652 23.09 -4.16 -6.32
CA ASP A 652 23.03 -5.42 -7.03
C ASP A 652 23.00 -6.66 -6.11
N ASP A 653 22.89 -6.46 -4.79
CA ASP A 653 22.80 -7.56 -3.81
C ASP A 653 21.44 -8.28 -3.87
N VAL A 654 21.40 -9.40 -4.61
CA VAL A 654 20.21 -10.27 -4.74
C VAL A 654 20.29 -11.50 -3.83
N THR A 655 21.09 -11.47 -2.77
CA THR A 655 21.37 -12.63 -1.91
C THR A 655 20.11 -13.21 -1.27
N ALA A 656 19.19 -12.37 -0.79
CA ALA A 656 17.90 -12.81 -0.25
C ALA A 656 17.09 -13.61 -1.27
N PHE A 657 16.95 -13.09 -2.50
CA PHE A 657 16.23 -13.77 -3.56
C PHE A 657 16.90 -15.10 -3.93
N LEU A 658 18.22 -15.12 -4.09
CA LEU A 658 18.96 -16.35 -4.42
C LEU A 658 18.86 -17.40 -3.31
N SER A 659 18.88 -16.99 -2.04
CA SER A 659 18.68 -17.86 -0.88
C SER A 659 17.29 -18.51 -0.90
N GLN A 660 16.26 -17.74 -1.22
CA GLN A 660 14.90 -18.23 -1.38
C GLN A 660 14.78 -19.22 -2.57
N ALA A 661 15.40 -18.88 -3.71
CA ALA A 661 15.41 -19.71 -4.91
C ALA A 661 16.02 -21.10 -4.67
N ARG A 662 17.11 -21.16 -3.89
CA ARG A 662 17.81 -22.41 -3.54
C ARG A 662 17.03 -23.27 -2.56
N SER A 663 16.35 -22.67 -1.59
CA SER A 663 15.57 -23.40 -0.58
C SER A 663 14.52 -24.31 -1.23
N ARG A 664 13.83 -23.83 -2.27
CA ARG A 664 12.88 -24.63 -3.06
C ARG A 664 13.51 -25.83 -3.78
N ARG A 665 14.72 -25.65 -4.33
CA ARG A 665 15.39 -26.73 -5.08
C ARG A 665 15.73 -27.90 -4.16
N LYS A 666 16.08 -27.61 -2.91
CA LYS A 666 16.38 -28.62 -1.89
C LYS A 666 15.13 -29.45 -1.52
N GLU A 667 13.99 -28.79 -1.31
CA GLU A 667 12.73 -29.49 -1.03
C GLU A 667 12.25 -30.35 -2.21
N MET A 668 12.37 -29.88 -3.46
CA MET A 668 12.02 -30.69 -4.64
C MET A 668 12.98 -31.86 -4.90
N SER A 669 14.24 -31.77 -4.46
CA SER A 669 15.17 -32.91 -4.52
C SER A 669 14.91 -33.94 -3.42
N GLU A 670 14.44 -33.50 -2.26
CA GLU A 670 14.07 -34.38 -1.14
C GLU A 670 12.68 -35.01 -1.33
N SER A 671 11.77 -34.40 -2.10
CA SER A 671 10.47 -35.00 -2.44
C SER A 671 10.52 -35.97 -3.63
N ASN A 672 11.63 -36.02 -4.35
CA ASN A 672 11.87 -36.90 -5.52
C ASN A 672 12.95 -37.97 -5.25
N ALA A 673 13.41 -38.07 -3.99
CA ALA A 673 14.26 -39.14 -3.46
C ALA A 673 13.42 -39.98 -2.50
#